data_AF-A0A7J9VGE0-F1
#
_entry.id   AF-A0A7J9VGE0-F1
#
_cell.length_a   1.000
_cell.length_b   1.000
_cell.length_c   1.000
_cell.angle_alpha   90.00
_cell.angle_beta   90.00
_cell.angle_gamma   90.00
#
_symmetry.space_group_name_H-M   'P 1'
#
loop_
_entity.id
_entity.type
_entity.pdbx_description
1 polymer ?
#
loop_
_entity_poly.entity_id
_entity_poly.type
_entity_poly.pdbx_seq_one_letter_code
_entity_poly.pdbx_strand_id
1 'polypeptide(L)'
;MAHCIDVTQEGVFGPVALTDDRGPAFTTDSPESGGRSGFDRQPPQDVTAEQSVLGGMLLSKDAIADVIEVVRPGDFYRPAHQAVYDCILDLYGRGEPADPITVSAELERRGELGRVGGAPYLHTLIATVPTAANAAYYAEIVAEKAILRRLVEAGTRIVQFGYGAAESSGAAVDEVVDRAQAAIYEVTERRASEDYVALEELLQPTMDEIDAIASHGGTSEGVPTGFADLDEVTNGLHAGQMVIVAARPGIGKALALDTPLPTPSGWTTMGEIAVGDELLGADGLPTRVVAATDVMRDRPCYEIEFSDGTAIVADAQHQWLTETRASLRSAQQARTGYNGYKNQRTFAEVRTTEDIRATLRCETADRRLNHSVTNCQPLELPEQDLPLPPYVLGVWLGDGNSSGARFTTAEPEIVIHIEADGIDVVEHGGMNYGLRLPAPEPIEERAVQARLRSMGVLGDKHIPRQYLRGSETQRRALLAGLLDTDGTVNKGGSVQICVTNQRLAEDARELIVSLGYRCGLSTKHVNGRYQHTSTAYTLTFATDDTVFRLERKRLAHKERRRTAGTARSGSRFIVDVRPVPSVPVRCVEVSNEDHLYLAGRSMVPTHNSTLGLDFARSCSIKHGLSSVIFSLEMSRTEIVMRLLSAEAKIRLQDMRGGRMSDDDWTRLARRMSEISEAPLFIDDSPNMTMMEIRAKARRLKQRNDLQLIVVDYMQLMTSGKKVESRQQEVSEFSRQLKLLAKELEVPLVAISQLNRGPEQRTDKRPMLSDLRESGSLEQDADIVLLINRPDASERDDPRAGEADLILAKHRAGPTSTVTVAHQLHYSRFADLAQA
;
A
#
# COMPACT_ATOMS: atom_id res chain seq x y z
N MET A 1 43.03 60.52 15.53
CA MET A 1 42.55 61.48 16.53
C MET A 1 41.04 61.74 16.47
N ALA A 2 40.37 62.48 15.56
CA ALA A 2 40.66 63.03 14.21
C ALA A 2 40.94 62.00 13.10
N HIS A 3 40.40 62.25 11.90
CA HIS A 3 40.56 61.49 10.66
C HIS A 3 39.86 60.12 10.62
N CYS A 4 39.01 59.80 9.62
CA CYS A 4 39.01 60.03 8.15
C CYS A 4 39.74 58.92 7.38
N ILE A 5 39.32 58.79 6.11
CA ILE A 5 40.03 58.19 4.98
C ILE A 5 40.11 56.66 5.06
N ASP A 6 39.36 55.91 4.23
CA ASP A 6 39.36 55.85 2.74
C ASP A 6 40.45 54.92 2.19
N VAL A 7 40.15 54.30 1.03
CA VAL A 7 41.12 54.02 -0.05
C VAL A 7 42.16 52.90 0.28
N THR A 8 42.32 51.81 -0.50
CA THR A 8 42.08 51.68 -1.95
C THR A 8 41.86 50.24 -2.43
N GLN A 9 41.13 50.13 -3.54
CA GLN A 9 41.35 49.27 -4.73
C GLN A 9 41.36 47.73 -4.70
N GLU A 10 40.73 47.23 -5.77
CA GLU A 10 40.92 45.93 -6.41
C GLU A 10 42.36 45.78 -6.94
N GLY A 11 42.91 44.56 -6.96
CA GLY A 11 44.25 44.28 -7.49
C GLY A 11 44.42 42.81 -7.92
N VAL A 12 44.24 42.54 -9.21
CA VAL A 12 44.21 41.18 -9.79
C VAL A 12 45.60 40.52 -9.80
N PHE A 13 45.68 39.23 -9.43
CA PHE A 13 46.33 38.09 -10.15
C PHE A 13 46.65 36.93 -9.16
N GLY A 14 46.40 35.68 -9.58
CA GLY A 14 46.63 34.45 -8.77
C GLY A 14 47.96 33.73 -9.10
N PRO A 15 48.14 32.41 -8.83
CA PRO A 15 47.10 31.44 -8.40
C PRO A 15 47.50 30.37 -7.33
N VAL A 16 46.48 29.69 -6.77
CA VAL A 16 46.43 28.27 -6.35
C VAL A 16 47.27 27.75 -5.14
N ALA A 17 46.64 26.80 -4.42
CA ALA A 17 47.15 25.86 -3.41
C ALA A 17 47.61 26.40 -2.03
N LEU A 18 46.81 26.11 -0.99
CA LEU A 18 47.26 26.08 0.40
C LEU A 18 47.60 24.65 0.83
N THR A 19 48.63 24.52 1.66
CA THR A 19 48.91 23.33 2.48
C THR A 19 49.45 23.77 3.84
N ASP A 20 48.91 23.18 4.91
CA ASP A 20 49.53 23.04 6.24
C ASP A 20 49.74 24.35 7.06
N ASP A 21 49.96 24.37 8.39
CA ASP A 21 50.48 23.36 9.34
C ASP A 21 50.06 23.71 10.81
N ARG A 22 50.25 22.75 11.74
CA ARG A 22 50.34 22.84 13.23
C ARG A 22 49.03 22.93 14.03
N GLY A 23 48.78 22.09 15.05
CA GLY A 23 49.56 20.97 15.64
C GLY A 23 49.27 20.85 17.16
N PRO A 24 49.98 20.00 17.96
CA PRO A 24 50.94 18.94 17.59
C PRO A 24 50.81 17.61 18.40
N ALA A 25 51.55 16.57 17.98
CA ALA A 25 52.04 15.39 18.75
C ALA A 25 50.99 14.41 19.36
N PHE A 26 51.23 13.09 19.45
CA PHE A 26 52.48 12.40 19.84
C PHE A 26 52.74 11.07 19.08
N THR A 27 54.05 10.79 18.86
CA THR A 27 54.73 9.50 18.65
C THR A 27 54.11 8.41 17.75
N THR A 28 54.84 8.12 16.67
CA THR A 28 54.76 6.92 15.83
C THR A 28 55.33 5.68 16.51
N ASP A 29 54.81 4.50 16.18
CA ASP A 29 55.62 3.29 16.04
C ASP A 29 55.16 2.45 14.82
N SER A 30 56.01 1.56 14.31
CA SER A 30 55.80 0.83 13.04
C SER A 30 55.31 -0.61 13.25
N PRO A 31 54.57 -1.20 12.29
CA PRO A 31 53.91 -2.49 12.50
C PRO A 31 54.88 -3.68 12.45
N GLU A 32 55.04 -4.37 13.58
CA GLU A 32 55.60 -5.73 13.60
C GLU A 32 54.63 -6.76 12.97
N SER A 33 55.18 -7.83 12.40
CA SER A 33 54.42 -8.86 11.67
C SER A 33 53.73 -9.87 12.59
N GLY A 34 52.69 -9.42 13.30
CA GLY A 34 51.77 -10.27 14.06
C GLY A 34 50.97 -11.23 13.17
N GLY A 35 51.15 -12.54 13.37
CA GLY A 35 50.46 -13.58 12.60
C GLY A 35 48.96 -13.68 12.88
N ARG A 36 48.22 -14.33 11.97
CA ARG A 36 46.79 -14.64 12.11
C ARG A 36 46.49 -15.41 13.40
N SER A 37 45.91 -14.76 14.41
CA SER A 37 45.15 -15.45 15.45
C SER A 37 43.75 -15.78 14.91
N GLY A 38 43.46 -17.08 14.78
CA GLY A 38 42.10 -17.56 14.56
C GLY A 38 41.21 -17.32 15.79
N PHE A 39 39.90 -17.55 15.64
CA PHE A 39 38.94 -17.47 16.74
C PHE A 39 39.11 -18.62 17.73
N ASP A 40 40.15 -18.58 18.56
CA ASP A 40 40.38 -19.53 19.65
C ASP A 40 39.90 -18.95 21.00
N ARG A 41 38.62 -18.54 21.02
CA ARG A 41 37.91 -18.15 22.25
C ARG A 41 36.99 -19.29 22.64
N GLN A 42 37.28 -19.94 23.76
CA GLN A 42 36.41 -20.97 24.32
C GLN A 42 35.00 -20.39 24.59
N PRO A 43 33.91 -21.10 24.23
CA PRO A 43 32.56 -20.61 24.46
C PRO A 43 32.26 -20.38 25.96
N PRO A 44 31.34 -19.46 26.29
CA PRO A 44 30.90 -19.24 27.66
C PRO A 44 30.42 -20.54 28.34
N GLN A 45 31.02 -20.84 29.48
CA GLN A 45 30.85 -22.08 30.25
C GLN A 45 31.23 -21.81 31.72
N ASP A 46 30.69 -22.59 32.66
CA ASP A 46 31.30 -22.76 33.98
C ASP A 46 31.17 -24.23 34.40
N VAL A 47 32.25 -24.99 34.18
CA VAL A 47 32.30 -26.43 34.46
C VAL A 47 32.16 -26.72 35.96
N THR A 48 32.59 -25.79 36.83
CA THR A 48 32.49 -25.96 38.30
C THR A 48 31.06 -25.73 38.77
N ALA A 49 30.37 -24.73 38.21
CA ALA A 49 28.94 -24.54 38.44
C ALA A 49 28.13 -25.75 37.93
N GLU A 50 28.39 -26.24 36.71
CA GLU A 50 27.73 -27.44 36.17
C GLU A 50 27.93 -28.68 37.06
N GLN A 51 29.15 -28.91 37.55
CA GLN A 51 29.43 -29.99 38.50
C GLN A 51 28.69 -29.78 39.83
N SER A 52 28.56 -28.53 40.27
CA SER A 52 27.87 -28.18 41.53
C SER A 52 26.35 -28.34 41.45
N VAL A 53 25.75 -28.06 40.28
CA VAL A 53 24.33 -28.34 40.00
C VAL A 53 24.07 -29.84 40.09
N LEU A 54 24.81 -30.64 39.32
CA LEU A 54 24.59 -32.10 39.28
C LEU A 54 24.88 -32.78 40.62
N GLY A 55 25.93 -32.36 41.33
CA GLY A 55 26.20 -32.87 42.68
C GLY A 55 25.09 -32.53 43.69
N GLY A 56 24.44 -31.36 43.55
CA GLY A 56 23.34 -30.93 44.41
C GLY A 56 22.08 -31.76 44.19
N MET A 57 21.75 -32.00 42.92
CA MET A 57 20.67 -32.90 42.50
C MET A 57 20.90 -34.34 42.97
N LEU A 58 22.14 -34.85 42.90
CA LEU A 58 22.53 -36.17 43.40
C LEU A 58 22.55 -36.27 44.95
N LEU A 59 22.45 -35.14 45.66
CA LEU A 59 22.46 -35.06 47.13
C LEU A 59 21.08 -34.84 47.75
N SER A 60 20.17 -34.12 47.08
CA SER A 60 18.81 -33.86 47.58
C SER A 60 17.77 -33.88 46.47
N LYS A 61 16.62 -34.50 46.76
CA LYS A 61 15.45 -34.47 45.88
C LYS A 61 14.92 -33.04 45.69
N ASP A 62 14.96 -32.22 46.73
CA ASP A 62 14.42 -30.86 46.68
C ASP A 62 15.24 -29.99 45.71
N ALA A 63 16.57 -30.16 45.72
CA ALA A 63 17.50 -29.54 44.78
C ALA A 63 17.34 -30.04 43.32
N ILE A 64 16.57 -31.11 43.07
CA ILE A 64 16.16 -31.48 41.70
C ILE A 64 15.02 -30.56 41.23
N ALA A 65 14.05 -30.28 42.10
CA ALA A 65 12.94 -29.38 41.78
C ALA A 65 13.44 -27.96 41.48
N ASP A 66 14.22 -27.37 42.40
CA ASP A 66 14.73 -26.00 42.27
C ASP A 66 15.57 -25.78 40.98
N VAL A 67 16.23 -26.83 40.48
CA VAL A 67 17.09 -26.75 39.28
C VAL A 67 16.30 -26.90 37.99
N ILE A 68 15.21 -27.69 37.99
CA ILE A 68 14.36 -27.92 36.79
C ILE A 68 13.75 -26.62 36.29
N GLU A 69 13.39 -25.70 37.18
CA GLU A 69 12.83 -24.38 36.84
C GLU A 69 13.85 -23.48 36.11
N VAL A 70 15.16 -23.68 36.33
CA VAL A 70 16.22 -22.75 35.92
C VAL A 70 17.03 -23.25 34.72
N VAL A 71 17.26 -24.56 34.59
CA VAL A 71 18.23 -25.15 33.64
C VAL A 71 17.62 -26.29 32.82
N ARG A 72 17.91 -26.34 31.51
CA ARG A 72 17.51 -27.43 30.60
C ARG A 72 18.71 -28.29 30.21
N PRO A 73 18.51 -29.51 29.68
CA PRO A 73 19.62 -30.39 29.30
C PRO A 73 20.63 -29.72 28.35
N GLY A 74 20.16 -28.95 27.37
CA GLY A 74 21.03 -28.24 26.42
C GLY A 74 21.82 -27.05 27.00
N ASP A 75 21.54 -26.59 28.22
CA ASP A 75 22.22 -25.44 28.82
C ASP A 75 23.59 -25.82 29.43
N PHE A 76 23.82 -27.09 29.79
CA PHE A 76 25.16 -27.57 30.16
C PHE A 76 26.11 -27.57 28.96
N TYR A 77 27.35 -27.08 29.12
CA TYR A 77 28.38 -27.08 28.08
C TYR A 77 28.92 -28.49 27.77
N ARG A 78 29.07 -29.35 28.79
CA ARG A 78 29.62 -30.70 28.59
C ARG A 78 28.53 -31.72 28.26
N PRO A 79 28.58 -32.46 27.13
CA PRO A 79 27.64 -33.54 26.84
C PRO A 79 27.58 -34.65 27.90
N ALA A 80 28.68 -34.87 28.63
CA ALA A 80 28.71 -35.77 29.79
C ALA A 80 27.83 -35.28 30.96
N HIS A 81 27.71 -33.96 31.15
CA HIS A 81 26.82 -33.36 32.14
C HIS A 81 25.36 -33.38 31.68
N GLN A 82 25.11 -33.15 30.38
CA GLN A 82 23.79 -33.29 29.76
C GLN A 82 23.21 -34.70 30.02
N ALA A 83 23.98 -35.75 29.71
CA ALA A 83 23.54 -37.14 29.92
C ALA A 83 23.29 -37.51 31.39
N VAL A 84 24.05 -36.93 32.34
CA VAL A 84 23.78 -37.10 33.78
C VAL A 84 22.48 -36.38 34.17
N TYR A 85 22.26 -35.16 33.68
CA TYR A 85 21.04 -34.39 33.91
C TYR A 85 19.80 -35.13 33.39
N ASP A 86 19.82 -35.57 32.12
CA ASP A 86 18.74 -36.35 31.51
C ASP A 86 18.46 -37.68 32.23
N CYS A 87 19.49 -38.30 32.82
CA CYS A 87 19.33 -39.50 33.65
C CYS A 87 18.64 -39.19 34.99
N ILE A 88 19.04 -38.09 35.66
CA ILE A 88 18.43 -37.62 36.90
C ILE A 88 16.96 -37.24 36.66
N LEU A 89 16.65 -36.51 35.58
CA LEU A 89 15.28 -36.12 35.25
C LEU A 89 14.36 -37.31 34.98
N ASP A 90 14.83 -38.32 34.24
CA ASP A 90 14.03 -39.51 33.94
C ASP A 90 13.80 -40.40 35.18
N LEU A 91 14.79 -40.54 36.07
CA LEU A 91 14.59 -41.20 37.37
C LEU A 91 13.58 -40.43 38.24
N TYR A 92 13.75 -39.11 38.35
CA TYR A 92 12.86 -38.23 39.11
C TYR A 92 11.42 -38.26 38.58
N GLY A 93 11.25 -38.21 37.25
CA GLY A 93 9.94 -38.32 36.58
C GLY A 93 9.28 -39.70 36.72
N ARG A 94 10.06 -40.77 36.90
CA ARG A 94 9.57 -42.11 37.29
C ARG A 94 9.27 -42.23 38.80
N GLY A 95 9.59 -41.20 39.59
CA GLY A 95 9.46 -41.21 41.06
C GLY A 95 10.55 -42.01 41.78
N GLU A 96 11.60 -42.41 41.07
CA GLU A 96 12.76 -43.13 41.61
C GLU A 96 13.77 -42.14 42.21
N PRO A 97 14.49 -42.50 43.29
CA PRO A 97 15.55 -41.65 43.83
C PRO A 97 16.71 -41.55 42.84
N ALA A 98 17.17 -40.33 42.54
CA ALA A 98 18.28 -40.07 41.64
C ALA A 98 19.57 -39.83 42.45
N ASP A 99 20.17 -40.91 42.94
CA ASP A 99 21.45 -40.91 43.68
C ASP A 99 22.59 -41.49 42.79
N PRO A 100 23.88 -41.41 43.19
CA PRO A 100 24.98 -41.90 42.35
C PRO A 100 24.90 -43.39 41.99
N ILE A 101 24.21 -44.22 42.79
CA ILE A 101 24.07 -45.67 42.54
C ILE A 101 22.98 -45.90 41.51
N THR A 102 21.79 -45.29 41.68
CA THR A 102 20.69 -45.42 40.71
C THR A 102 21.02 -44.76 39.37
N VAL A 103 21.62 -43.56 39.39
CA VAL A 103 22.09 -42.85 38.19
C VAL A 103 23.21 -43.63 37.50
N SER A 104 24.13 -44.27 38.23
CA SER A 104 25.15 -45.14 37.62
C SER A 104 24.53 -46.37 36.95
N ALA A 105 23.58 -47.04 37.61
CA ALA A 105 22.93 -48.23 37.08
C ALA A 105 22.09 -47.91 35.83
N GLU A 106 21.39 -46.78 35.83
CA GLU A 106 20.60 -46.32 34.68
C GLU A 106 21.50 -45.87 33.52
N LEU A 107 22.60 -45.16 33.78
CA LEU A 107 23.61 -44.83 32.75
C LEU A 107 24.33 -46.08 32.21
N GLU A 108 24.52 -47.12 33.02
CA GLU A 108 25.06 -48.41 32.55
C GLU A 108 24.04 -49.13 31.65
N ARG A 109 22.76 -49.15 32.05
CA ARG A 109 21.64 -49.69 31.26
C ARG A 109 21.48 -48.99 29.90
N ARG A 110 21.79 -47.68 29.81
CA ARG A 110 21.84 -46.91 28.55
C ARG A 110 23.13 -47.10 27.75
N GLY A 111 24.16 -47.70 28.32
CA GLY A 111 25.50 -47.79 27.71
C GLY A 111 26.30 -46.48 27.73
N GLU A 112 25.86 -45.48 28.50
CA GLU A 112 26.42 -44.13 28.51
C GLU A 112 27.36 -43.84 29.68
N LEU A 113 27.37 -44.69 30.71
CA LEU A 113 28.24 -44.55 31.88
C LEU A 113 29.74 -44.34 31.52
N GLY A 114 30.22 -45.02 30.48
CA GLY A 114 31.58 -44.86 29.96
C GLY A 114 31.84 -43.50 29.29
N ARG A 115 30.82 -42.85 28.73
CA ARG A 115 30.89 -41.49 28.14
C ARG A 115 30.87 -40.40 29.21
N VAL A 116 30.23 -40.67 30.34
CA VAL A 116 30.13 -39.77 31.51
C VAL A 116 31.42 -39.73 32.34
N GLY A 117 32.25 -40.78 32.29
CA GLY A 117 33.48 -40.91 33.08
C GLY A 117 33.45 -42.03 34.11
N GLY A 118 32.45 -42.91 34.08
CA GLY A 118 32.28 -44.02 35.02
C GLY A 118 31.64 -43.63 36.36
N ALA A 119 31.23 -44.63 37.13
CA ALA A 119 30.65 -44.43 38.47
C ALA A 119 31.49 -43.54 39.42
N PRO A 120 32.85 -43.59 39.41
CA PRO A 120 33.66 -42.68 40.24
C PRO A 120 33.44 -41.18 39.94
N TYR A 121 33.02 -40.82 38.72
CA TYR A 121 32.74 -39.42 38.38
C TYR A 121 31.48 -38.90 39.11
N LEU A 122 30.43 -39.71 39.26
CA LEU A 122 29.22 -39.32 40.00
C LEU A 122 29.52 -39.04 41.48
N HIS A 123 30.40 -39.82 42.10
CA HIS A 123 30.90 -39.53 43.44
C HIS A 123 31.78 -38.28 43.51
N THR A 124 32.46 -37.93 42.41
CA THR A 124 33.23 -36.68 42.31
C THR A 124 32.29 -35.48 42.26
N LEU A 125 31.18 -35.56 41.51
CA LEU A 125 30.15 -34.50 41.45
C LEU A 125 29.61 -34.15 42.83
N ILE A 126 29.26 -35.15 43.65
CA ILE A 126 28.85 -34.94 45.04
C ILE A 126 29.96 -34.27 45.86
N ALA A 127 31.22 -34.72 45.72
CA ALA A 127 32.35 -34.18 46.48
C ALA A 127 32.73 -32.73 46.09
N THR A 128 32.31 -32.26 44.91
CA THR A 128 32.50 -30.87 44.47
C THR A 128 31.53 -29.88 45.14
N VAL A 129 30.38 -30.35 45.66
CA VAL A 129 29.31 -29.48 46.17
C VAL A 129 29.53 -29.07 47.63
N PRO A 130 29.54 -27.75 47.95
CA PRO A 130 29.60 -27.29 49.33
C PRO A 130 28.30 -27.58 50.12
N THR A 131 27.14 -27.32 49.50
CA THR A 131 25.80 -27.53 50.05
C THR A 131 24.78 -27.76 48.93
N ALA A 132 23.90 -28.75 49.08
CA ALA A 132 22.84 -29.00 48.09
C ALA A 132 21.83 -27.84 47.98
N ALA A 133 21.59 -27.11 49.08
CA ALA A 133 20.72 -25.93 49.12
C ALA A 133 21.18 -24.75 48.24
N ASN A 134 22.41 -24.79 47.71
CA ASN A 134 22.91 -23.76 46.79
C ASN A 134 22.75 -24.17 45.30
N ALA A 135 22.14 -25.32 45.00
CA ALA A 135 22.04 -25.85 43.63
C ALA A 135 21.35 -24.86 42.66
N ALA A 136 20.28 -24.19 43.08
CA ALA A 136 19.58 -23.16 42.31
C ALA A 136 20.52 -22.01 41.89
N TYR A 137 21.33 -21.48 42.81
CA TYR A 137 22.29 -20.42 42.52
C TYR A 137 23.38 -20.86 41.53
N TYR A 138 23.84 -22.11 41.61
CA TYR A 138 24.74 -22.65 40.59
C TYR A 138 24.03 -22.87 39.24
N ALA A 139 22.73 -23.18 39.26
CA ALA A 139 21.92 -23.33 38.05
C ALA A 139 21.70 -21.98 37.34
N GLU A 140 21.50 -20.87 38.07
CA GLU A 140 21.49 -19.52 37.50
C GLU A 140 22.79 -19.22 36.73
N ILE A 141 23.95 -19.56 37.31
CA ILE A 141 25.26 -19.37 36.66
C ILE A 141 25.37 -20.19 35.37
N VAL A 142 24.90 -21.45 35.37
CA VAL A 142 24.87 -22.29 34.16
C VAL A 142 23.93 -21.70 33.10
N ALA A 143 22.74 -21.26 33.48
CA ALA A 143 21.77 -20.63 32.59
C ALA A 143 22.31 -19.32 31.96
N GLU A 144 22.99 -18.47 32.73
CA GLU A 144 23.70 -17.30 32.20
C GLU A 144 24.71 -17.70 31.11
N LYS A 145 25.56 -18.71 31.37
CA LYS A 145 26.61 -19.09 30.42
C LYS A 145 26.00 -19.74 29.19
N ALA A 146 24.89 -20.45 29.33
CA ALA A 146 24.13 -21.00 28.21
C ALA A 146 23.49 -19.92 27.32
N ILE A 147 22.92 -18.84 27.90
CA ILE A 147 22.41 -17.68 27.14
C ILE A 147 23.57 -17.00 26.39
N LEU A 148 24.70 -16.76 27.06
CA LEU A 148 25.90 -16.17 26.43
C LEU A 148 26.47 -17.07 25.32
N ARG A 149 26.40 -18.39 25.46
CA ARG A 149 26.81 -19.36 24.43
C ARG A 149 25.86 -19.36 23.24
N ARG A 150 24.54 -19.39 23.46
CA ARG A 150 23.51 -19.22 22.41
C ARG A 150 23.67 -17.90 21.66
N LEU A 151 24.07 -16.81 22.34
CA LEU A 151 24.38 -15.52 21.70
C LEU A 151 25.58 -15.59 20.76
N VAL A 152 26.65 -16.30 21.15
CA VAL A 152 27.82 -16.54 20.27
C VAL A 152 27.42 -17.39 19.06
N GLU A 153 26.65 -18.46 19.26
CA GLU A 153 26.16 -19.33 18.18
C GLU A 153 25.23 -18.59 17.20
N ALA A 154 24.33 -17.74 17.69
CA ALA A 154 23.52 -16.84 16.85
C ALA A 154 24.40 -15.87 16.07
N GLY A 155 25.40 -15.25 16.72
CA GLY A 155 26.39 -14.39 16.05
C GLY A 155 27.13 -15.12 14.92
N THR A 156 27.58 -16.36 15.14
CA THR A 156 28.21 -17.19 14.11
C THR A 156 27.24 -17.51 12.96
N ARG A 157 25.98 -17.86 13.24
CA ARG A 157 24.95 -18.09 12.22
C ARG A 157 24.70 -16.84 11.36
N ILE A 158 24.61 -15.67 11.96
CA ILE A 158 24.42 -14.39 11.26
C ILE A 158 25.60 -14.06 10.34
N VAL A 159 26.84 -14.29 10.81
CA VAL A 159 28.05 -14.14 9.98
C VAL A 159 28.04 -15.13 8.81
N GLN A 160 27.64 -16.39 9.02
CA GLN A 160 27.48 -17.38 7.96
C GLN A 160 26.41 -16.97 6.93
N PHE A 161 25.26 -16.44 7.37
CA PHE A 161 24.23 -15.93 6.47
C PHE A 161 24.74 -14.79 5.59
N GLY A 162 25.50 -13.85 6.17
CA GLY A 162 26.11 -12.73 5.43
C GLY A 162 27.12 -13.17 4.36
N TYR A 163 27.91 -14.21 4.61
CA TYR A 163 28.81 -14.77 3.59
C TYR A 163 28.07 -15.63 2.55
N GLY A 164 27.13 -16.48 2.96
CA GLY A 164 26.37 -17.33 2.04
C GLY A 164 25.55 -16.53 1.01
N ALA A 165 25.00 -15.39 1.43
CA ALA A 165 24.29 -14.46 0.55
C ALA A 165 25.15 -13.89 -0.60
N ALA A 166 26.47 -13.81 -0.42
CA ALA A 166 27.39 -13.32 -1.45
C ALA A 166 27.73 -14.39 -2.52
N GLU A 167 27.52 -15.67 -2.22
CA GLU A 167 27.78 -16.79 -3.15
C GLU A 167 26.51 -17.29 -3.86
N SER A 168 25.32 -17.06 -3.29
CA SER A 168 24.04 -17.53 -3.84
C SER A 168 23.27 -16.43 -4.58
N SER A 169 23.36 -16.43 -5.91
CA SER A 169 22.69 -15.50 -6.84
C SER A 169 21.16 -15.65 -6.92
N GLY A 170 20.45 -15.50 -5.80
CA GLY A 170 18.99 -15.64 -5.75
C GLY A 170 18.33 -15.48 -4.38
N ALA A 171 19.07 -15.44 -3.27
CA ALA A 171 18.50 -15.04 -1.98
C ALA A 171 18.27 -13.52 -1.96
N ALA A 172 17.03 -13.09 -1.70
CA ALA A 172 16.75 -11.67 -1.46
C ALA A 172 17.45 -11.23 -0.16
N VAL A 173 18.02 -10.03 -0.15
CA VAL A 173 18.74 -9.50 1.02
C VAL A 173 17.83 -9.46 2.25
N ASP A 174 16.53 -9.23 2.03
CA ASP A 174 15.50 -9.18 3.08
C ASP A 174 15.30 -10.53 3.77
N GLU A 175 15.32 -11.66 3.04
CA GLU A 175 15.25 -13.01 3.65
C GLU A 175 16.47 -13.28 4.56
N VAL A 176 17.64 -12.80 4.14
CA VAL A 176 18.89 -12.91 4.92
C VAL A 176 18.81 -12.08 6.20
N VAL A 177 18.19 -10.88 6.12
CA VAL A 177 17.93 -10.01 7.27
C VAL A 177 16.90 -10.62 8.22
N ASP A 178 15.78 -11.14 7.72
CA ASP A 178 14.74 -11.79 8.53
C ASP A 178 15.28 -13.00 9.28
N ARG A 179 16.08 -13.84 8.61
CA ARG A 179 16.75 -15.00 9.22
C ARG A 179 17.79 -14.59 10.27
N ALA A 180 18.48 -13.46 10.06
CA ALA A 180 19.37 -12.89 11.06
C ALA A 180 18.60 -12.35 12.29
N GLN A 181 17.48 -11.66 12.08
CA GLN A 181 16.61 -11.18 13.17
C GLN A 181 16.04 -12.35 13.99
N ALA A 182 15.54 -13.40 13.33
CA ALA A 182 15.03 -14.60 13.99
C ALA A 182 16.11 -15.30 14.84
N ALA A 183 17.35 -15.39 14.33
CA ALA A 183 18.47 -15.99 15.06
C ALA A 183 18.87 -15.18 16.32
N ILE A 184 18.73 -13.85 16.32
CA ILE A 184 18.89 -13.05 17.55
C ILE A 184 17.72 -13.28 18.51
N TYR A 185 16.49 -13.31 18.00
CA TYR A 185 15.27 -13.41 18.81
C TYR A 185 15.22 -14.72 19.62
N GLU A 186 15.65 -15.83 19.02
CA GLU A 186 15.79 -17.16 19.67
C GLU A 186 16.68 -17.12 20.93
N VAL A 187 17.66 -16.22 21.00
CA VAL A 187 18.53 -16.03 22.18
C VAL A 187 17.80 -15.28 23.29
N THR A 188 16.90 -14.36 22.94
CA THR A 188 16.15 -13.52 23.90
C THR A 188 14.90 -14.18 24.47
N GLU A 189 14.47 -15.34 23.95
CA GLU A 189 13.29 -16.05 24.43
C GLU A 189 13.54 -16.77 25.77
N ARG A 190 13.53 -16.00 26.87
CA ARG A 190 13.16 -16.54 28.18
C ARG A 190 11.69 -16.96 28.12
N ARG A 191 11.43 -18.24 27.81
CA ARG A 191 10.12 -18.82 28.06
C ARG A 191 9.91 -18.89 29.57
N ALA A 192 8.96 -18.11 30.08
CA ALA A 192 8.14 -18.63 31.17
C ALA A 192 7.51 -19.94 30.67
N SER A 193 7.54 -20.98 31.50
CA SER A 193 6.69 -22.14 31.31
C SER A 193 5.23 -21.72 31.51
N GLU A 194 4.33 -22.27 30.68
CA GLU A 194 2.89 -22.22 30.95
C GLU A 194 2.58 -23.25 32.04
N ASP A 195 3.02 -22.98 33.27
CA ASP A 195 2.74 -23.84 34.40
C ASP A 195 1.28 -23.71 34.85
N TYR A 196 0.70 -24.83 35.30
CA TYR A 196 -0.72 -24.94 35.58
C TYR A 196 -1.10 -24.18 36.86
N VAL A 197 -1.54 -22.93 36.71
CA VAL A 197 -2.04 -22.09 37.82
C VAL A 197 -3.19 -22.79 38.54
N ALA A 198 -3.15 -22.82 39.88
CA ALA A 198 -4.19 -23.44 40.67
C ALA A 198 -5.47 -22.59 40.65
N LEU A 199 -6.65 -23.22 40.65
CA LEU A 199 -7.93 -22.48 40.66
C LEU A 199 -8.05 -21.54 41.86
N GLU A 200 -7.48 -21.91 43.02
CA GLU A 200 -7.43 -21.07 44.22
C GLU A 200 -6.65 -19.75 44.01
N GLU A 201 -5.59 -19.77 43.20
CA GLU A 201 -4.77 -18.60 42.86
C GLU A 201 -5.48 -17.68 41.84
N LEU A 202 -6.35 -18.23 41.00
CA LEU A 202 -7.20 -17.48 40.07
C LEU A 202 -8.46 -16.90 40.72
N LEU A 203 -8.99 -17.56 41.76
CA LEU A 203 -10.23 -17.16 42.41
C LEU A 203 -10.14 -15.79 43.08
N GLN A 204 -9.03 -15.46 43.76
CA GLN A 204 -8.92 -14.16 44.43
C GLN A 204 -8.85 -12.98 43.44
N PRO A 205 -7.97 -12.98 42.40
CA PRO A 205 -7.96 -11.94 41.38
C PRO A 205 -9.31 -11.76 40.66
N THR A 206 -10.00 -12.85 40.29
CA THR A 206 -11.32 -12.75 39.65
C THR A 206 -12.41 -12.23 40.60
N MET A 207 -12.32 -12.50 41.90
CA MET A 207 -13.23 -11.88 42.89
C MET A 207 -12.92 -10.38 43.07
N ASP A 208 -11.65 -9.99 43.09
CA ASP A 208 -11.24 -8.58 43.17
C ASP A 208 -11.68 -7.79 41.92
N GLU A 209 -11.62 -8.41 40.73
CA GLU A 209 -12.13 -7.92 39.43
C GLU A 209 -13.67 -7.74 39.46
N ILE A 210 -14.40 -8.74 39.97
CA ILE A 210 -15.87 -8.67 40.13
C ILE A 210 -16.27 -7.54 41.11
N ASP A 211 -15.57 -7.39 42.24
CA ASP A 211 -15.82 -6.31 43.20
C ASP A 211 -15.44 -4.94 42.63
N ALA A 212 -14.43 -4.84 41.76
CA ALA A 212 -14.09 -3.62 41.03
C ALA A 212 -15.20 -3.20 40.06
N ILE A 213 -15.75 -4.13 39.26
CA ILE A 213 -16.88 -3.89 38.35
C ILE A 213 -18.14 -3.46 39.13
N ALA A 214 -18.42 -4.13 40.25
CA ALA A 214 -19.54 -3.78 41.13
C ALA A 214 -19.37 -2.37 41.74
N SER A 215 -18.15 -2.02 42.15
CA SER A 215 -17.82 -0.70 42.74
C SER A 215 -18.00 0.47 41.77
N HIS A 216 -17.80 0.24 40.47
CA HIS A 216 -17.95 1.26 39.42
C HIS A 216 -19.37 1.33 38.82
N GLY A 217 -20.34 0.61 39.40
CA GLY A 217 -21.75 0.68 38.99
C GLY A 217 -22.12 -0.18 37.78
N GLY A 218 -21.29 -1.19 37.45
CA GLY A 218 -21.59 -2.19 36.42
C GLY A 218 -21.06 -1.89 35.02
N THR A 219 -20.44 -0.72 34.78
CA THR A 219 -19.63 -0.48 33.58
C THR A 219 -18.30 -1.20 33.70
N SER A 220 -17.98 -2.05 32.72
CA SER A 220 -16.85 -2.99 32.76
C SER A 220 -15.56 -2.42 32.17
N GLU A 221 -14.44 -3.12 32.40
CA GLU A 221 -13.06 -2.67 32.17
C GLU A 221 -12.55 -2.81 30.73
N GLY A 222 -13.43 -3.15 29.77
CA GLY A 222 -13.10 -3.20 28.34
C GLY A 222 -12.85 -1.81 27.73
N VAL A 223 -12.05 -1.75 26.66
CA VAL A 223 -11.79 -0.52 25.90
C VAL A 223 -13.10 0.00 25.28
N PRO A 224 -13.57 1.22 25.61
CA PRO A 224 -14.88 1.69 25.14
C PRO A 224 -14.91 1.93 23.63
N THR A 225 -15.81 1.27 22.92
CA THR A 225 -16.03 1.48 21.47
C THR A 225 -16.46 2.92 21.20
N GLY A 226 -17.12 3.56 22.17
CA GLY A 226 -17.54 4.95 22.10
C GLY A 226 -18.92 5.14 21.51
N PHE A 227 -19.71 4.06 21.48
CA PHE A 227 -21.13 4.00 21.16
C PHE A 227 -21.85 3.38 22.36
N ALA A 228 -22.66 4.15 23.08
CA ALA A 228 -23.22 3.70 24.37
C ALA A 228 -24.01 2.38 24.26
N ASP A 229 -24.90 2.31 23.28
CA ASP A 229 -25.75 1.15 22.99
C ASP A 229 -24.94 -0.10 22.55
N LEU A 230 -23.69 0.05 22.11
CA LEU A 230 -22.79 -1.07 21.79
C LEU A 230 -21.98 -1.49 23.00
N ASP A 231 -21.46 -0.51 23.75
CA ASP A 231 -20.72 -0.75 24.99
C ASP A 231 -21.61 -1.40 26.07
N GLU A 232 -22.93 -1.17 26.08
CA GLU A 232 -23.92 -1.91 26.92
C GLU A 232 -24.04 -3.40 26.53
N VAL A 233 -23.77 -3.77 25.28
CA VAL A 233 -23.94 -5.15 24.77
C VAL A 233 -22.62 -5.94 24.80
N THR A 234 -21.48 -5.27 24.60
CA THR A 234 -20.16 -5.92 24.60
C THR A 234 -19.36 -5.70 25.88
N ASN A 235 -19.79 -4.80 26.77
CA ASN A 235 -19.01 -4.34 27.92
C ASN A 235 -17.65 -3.75 27.51
N GLY A 236 -17.61 -3.01 26.40
CA GLY A 236 -16.37 -2.55 25.74
C GLY A 236 -15.71 -3.63 24.88
N LEU A 237 -14.43 -3.47 24.54
CA LEU A 237 -13.59 -4.46 23.85
C LEU A 237 -12.52 -5.00 24.79
N HIS A 238 -12.45 -6.32 24.97
CA HIS A 238 -11.67 -6.94 26.05
C HIS A 238 -10.28 -7.42 25.61
N ALA A 239 -9.36 -7.53 26.56
CA ALA A 239 -8.04 -8.11 26.36
C ALA A 239 -8.09 -9.46 25.63
N GLY A 240 -7.19 -9.69 24.68
CA GLY A 240 -7.11 -10.95 23.94
C GLY A 240 -8.23 -11.20 22.91
N GLN A 241 -9.22 -10.31 22.76
CA GLN A 241 -10.29 -10.46 21.76
C GLN A 241 -9.80 -10.12 20.35
N MET A 242 -10.27 -10.88 19.37
CA MET A 242 -10.23 -10.50 17.96
C MET A 242 -11.63 -10.06 17.52
N VAL A 243 -11.71 -8.82 17.05
CA VAL A 243 -12.92 -8.12 16.63
C VAL A 243 -12.83 -7.91 15.12
N ILE A 244 -13.79 -8.43 14.37
CA ILE A 244 -13.89 -8.16 12.92
C ILE A 244 -14.95 -7.10 12.68
N VAL A 245 -14.57 -6.05 11.96
CA VAL A 245 -15.48 -5.03 11.43
C VAL A 245 -15.60 -5.24 9.94
N ALA A 246 -16.78 -5.60 9.44
CA ALA A 246 -16.98 -5.90 8.03
C ALA A 246 -18.12 -5.10 7.38
N ALA A 247 -17.87 -4.64 6.15
CA ALA A 247 -18.77 -3.75 5.42
C ALA A 247 -18.81 -4.05 3.91
N ARG A 248 -19.88 -3.62 3.23
CA ARG A 248 -19.96 -3.62 1.77
C ARG A 248 -19.07 -2.50 1.19
N PRO A 249 -18.25 -2.77 0.15
CA PRO A 249 -17.55 -1.72 -0.58
C PRO A 249 -18.50 -0.74 -1.32
N GLY A 250 -17.97 0.42 -1.70
CA GLY A 250 -18.42 1.13 -2.92
C GLY A 250 -19.77 1.88 -2.92
N ILE A 251 -20.42 2.12 -1.77
CA ILE A 251 -21.77 2.72 -1.63
C ILE A 251 -22.00 4.10 -2.32
N GLY A 252 -20.95 4.76 -2.84
CA GLY A 252 -21.04 6.04 -3.56
C GLY A 252 -20.13 6.15 -4.79
N LYS A 253 -20.07 5.12 -5.65
CA LYS A 253 -19.14 5.06 -6.82
C LYS A 253 -19.81 4.81 -8.20
N ALA A 254 -21.12 4.97 -8.36
CA ALA A 254 -21.80 4.50 -9.57
C ALA A 254 -21.59 5.39 -10.82
N LEU A 255 -21.44 4.76 -11.99
CA LEU A 255 -21.33 5.37 -13.33
C LEU A 255 -22.41 4.83 -14.27
N ALA A 256 -22.83 5.60 -15.27
CA ALA A 256 -23.83 5.17 -16.25
C ALA A 256 -23.36 3.94 -17.04
N LEU A 257 -24.27 3.01 -17.37
CA LEU A 257 -23.92 1.73 -18.02
C LEU A 257 -23.20 1.88 -19.37
N ASP A 258 -23.50 2.94 -20.12
CA ASP A 258 -22.88 3.28 -21.40
C ASP A 258 -21.48 3.91 -21.24
N THR A 259 -21.02 4.19 -20.02
CA THR A 259 -19.68 4.71 -19.75
C THR A 259 -18.63 3.72 -20.28
N PRO A 260 -17.78 4.12 -21.24
CA PRO A 260 -16.76 3.24 -21.80
C PRO A 260 -15.60 3.10 -20.82
N LEU A 261 -15.12 1.86 -20.65
CA LEU A 261 -14.00 1.50 -19.78
C LEU A 261 -12.85 0.94 -20.65
N PRO A 262 -11.61 1.43 -20.47
CA PRO A 262 -10.46 0.97 -21.24
C PRO A 262 -9.95 -0.36 -20.69
N THR A 263 -9.61 -1.28 -21.58
CA THR A 263 -9.06 -2.60 -21.24
C THR A 263 -7.69 -2.78 -21.89
N PRO A 264 -6.83 -3.68 -21.37
CA PRO A 264 -5.55 -4.01 -22.01
C PRO A 264 -5.72 -4.48 -23.45
N SER A 265 -6.85 -5.12 -23.78
CA SER A 265 -7.18 -5.51 -25.15
C SER A 265 -7.81 -4.39 -25.98
N GLY A 266 -8.49 -3.40 -25.40
CA GLY A 266 -9.29 -2.40 -26.14
C GLY A 266 -10.26 -1.59 -25.25
N TRP A 267 -11.56 -1.76 -25.48
CA TRP A 267 -12.64 -1.09 -24.74
C TRP A 267 -13.75 -2.09 -24.39
N THR A 268 -14.48 -1.79 -23.31
CA THR A 268 -15.77 -2.37 -22.93
C THR A 268 -16.65 -1.25 -22.35
N THR A 269 -17.84 -1.55 -21.84
CA THR A 269 -18.71 -0.57 -21.16
C THR A 269 -19.01 -1.00 -19.72
N MET A 270 -19.44 -0.05 -18.89
CA MET A 270 -19.87 -0.30 -17.51
C MET A 270 -21.08 -1.27 -17.43
N GLY A 271 -21.88 -1.40 -18.50
CA GLY A 271 -22.94 -2.40 -18.62
C GLY A 271 -22.45 -3.80 -19.03
N GLU A 272 -21.44 -3.89 -19.88
CA GLU A 272 -20.93 -5.16 -20.44
C GLU A 272 -19.85 -5.82 -19.57
N ILE A 273 -19.09 -5.04 -18.79
CA ILE A 273 -17.99 -5.52 -17.94
C ILE A 273 -18.45 -6.60 -16.93
N ALA A 274 -17.70 -7.70 -16.87
CA ALA A 274 -17.94 -8.85 -16.02
C ALA A 274 -16.81 -9.04 -14.98
N VAL A 275 -17.05 -9.95 -14.03
CA VAL A 275 -16.03 -10.36 -13.06
C VAL A 275 -15.01 -11.28 -13.73
N GLY A 276 -13.73 -10.98 -13.56
CA GLY A 276 -12.62 -11.66 -14.22
C GLY A 276 -12.08 -10.94 -15.46
N ASP A 277 -12.81 -9.97 -16.00
CA ASP A 277 -12.33 -9.09 -17.08
C ASP A 277 -11.18 -8.18 -16.60
N GLU A 278 -10.40 -7.64 -17.54
CA GLU A 278 -9.26 -6.76 -17.23
C GLU A 278 -9.55 -5.32 -17.67
N LEU A 279 -9.42 -4.39 -16.72
CA LEU A 279 -9.41 -2.94 -16.91
C LEU A 279 -7.96 -2.42 -16.83
N LEU A 280 -7.81 -1.10 -16.87
CA LEU A 280 -6.56 -0.40 -16.66
C LEU A 280 -6.66 0.52 -15.43
N GLY A 281 -5.60 0.57 -14.61
CA GLY A 281 -5.52 1.34 -13.37
C GLY A 281 -5.06 2.79 -13.57
N ALA A 282 -5.09 3.59 -12.50
CA ALA A 282 -4.63 4.99 -12.54
C ALA A 282 -3.12 5.14 -12.86
N ASP A 283 -2.36 4.15 -12.43
CA ASP A 283 -0.97 3.81 -12.74
C ASP A 283 -0.71 3.49 -14.22
N GLY A 284 -1.74 3.19 -15.00
CA GLY A 284 -1.65 2.75 -16.40
C GLY A 284 -1.48 1.24 -16.59
N LEU A 285 -1.44 0.45 -15.51
CA LEU A 285 -1.22 -1.00 -15.54
C LEU A 285 -2.53 -1.80 -15.72
N PRO A 286 -2.49 -3.02 -16.28
CA PRO A 286 -3.60 -3.96 -16.26
C PRO A 286 -4.04 -4.32 -14.84
N THR A 287 -5.35 -4.25 -14.57
CA THR A 287 -5.94 -4.63 -13.28
C THR A 287 -7.22 -5.43 -13.50
N ARG A 288 -7.48 -6.45 -12.69
CA ARG A 288 -8.61 -7.38 -12.89
C ARG A 288 -9.83 -6.90 -12.13
N VAL A 289 -11.01 -6.96 -12.77
CA VAL A 289 -12.29 -6.74 -12.12
C VAL A 289 -12.57 -7.92 -11.18
N VAL A 290 -12.45 -7.68 -9.88
CA VAL A 290 -12.72 -8.69 -8.84
C VAL A 290 -14.21 -8.78 -8.53
N ALA A 291 -14.98 -7.70 -8.73
CA ALA A 291 -16.42 -7.71 -8.58
C ALA A 291 -17.12 -6.54 -9.31
N ALA A 292 -18.39 -6.73 -9.68
CA ALA A 292 -19.24 -5.71 -10.30
C ALA A 292 -20.62 -5.71 -9.64
N THR A 293 -21.23 -4.53 -9.42
CA THR A 293 -22.53 -4.42 -8.73
C THR A 293 -23.68 -4.78 -9.66
N ASP A 294 -24.88 -4.92 -9.09
CA ASP A 294 -26.11 -4.81 -9.86
C ASP A 294 -26.34 -3.39 -10.42
N VAL A 295 -27.30 -3.29 -11.34
CA VAL A 295 -27.72 -2.04 -12.00
C VAL A 295 -28.67 -1.26 -11.10
N MET A 296 -28.16 -0.19 -10.49
CA MET A 296 -28.93 0.78 -9.73
C MET A 296 -29.74 1.69 -10.66
N ARG A 297 -30.89 2.17 -10.19
CA ARG A 297 -31.84 3.03 -10.93
C ARG A 297 -32.33 4.17 -10.03
N ASP A 298 -32.97 5.16 -10.63
CA ASP A 298 -33.68 6.25 -9.94
C ASP A 298 -32.81 7.12 -9.00
N ARG A 299 -31.48 7.07 -9.20
CA ARG A 299 -30.48 7.93 -8.55
C ARG A 299 -30.32 9.25 -9.33
N PRO A 300 -30.07 10.40 -8.68
CA PRO A 300 -29.82 11.65 -9.39
C PRO A 300 -28.50 11.52 -10.15
N CYS A 301 -28.54 11.76 -11.45
CA CYS A 301 -27.39 11.66 -12.34
C CYS A 301 -26.99 13.04 -12.85
N TYR A 302 -25.69 13.24 -13.04
CA TYR A 302 -25.13 14.45 -13.60
C TYR A 302 -24.15 14.12 -14.72
N GLU A 303 -24.06 15.00 -15.70
CA GLU A 303 -23.06 14.99 -16.77
C GLU A 303 -21.92 15.94 -16.38
N ILE A 304 -20.74 15.40 -16.12
CA ILE A 304 -19.52 16.14 -15.78
C ILE A 304 -18.78 16.42 -17.08
N GLU A 305 -18.69 17.69 -17.50
CA GLU A 305 -17.95 18.10 -18.69
C GLU A 305 -16.52 18.54 -18.31
N PHE A 306 -15.52 18.04 -19.04
CA PHE A 306 -14.10 18.34 -18.84
C PHE A 306 -13.57 19.29 -19.92
N SER A 307 -12.51 20.03 -19.58
CA SER A 307 -11.85 21.04 -20.42
C SER A 307 -11.06 20.49 -21.61
N ASP A 308 -11.18 19.19 -21.92
CA ASP A 308 -10.77 18.58 -23.19
C ASP A 308 -11.97 18.30 -24.12
N GLY A 309 -13.20 18.63 -23.68
CA GLY A 309 -14.44 18.34 -24.39
C GLY A 309 -14.96 16.91 -24.22
N THR A 310 -14.50 16.16 -23.21
CA THR A 310 -15.20 14.92 -22.80
C THR A 310 -16.27 15.19 -21.76
N ALA A 311 -17.26 14.29 -21.73
CA ALA A 311 -18.26 14.21 -20.68
C ALA A 311 -18.28 12.77 -20.10
N ILE A 312 -18.63 12.65 -18.81
CA ILE A 312 -18.94 11.37 -18.16
C ILE A 312 -20.26 11.56 -17.39
N VAL A 313 -21.15 10.58 -17.44
CA VAL A 313 -22.39 10.57 -16.62
C VAL A 313 -22.17 9.71 -15.39
N ALA A 314 -22.31 10.33 -14.22
CA ALA A 314 -22.13 9.71 -12.92
C ALA A 314 -23.28 10.09 -11.98
N ASP A 315 -23.45 9.34 -10.89
CA ASP A 315 -24.44 9.73 -9.88
C ASP A 315 -23.97 10.92 -9.01
N ALA A 316 -24.90 11.48 -8.24
CA ALA A 316 -24.66 12.61 -7.34
C ALA A 316 -23.52 12.39 -6.33
N GLN A 317 -23.37 11.16 -5.84
CA GLN A 317 -22.45 10.78 -4.76
C GLN A 317 -21.08 10.34 -5.29
N HIS A 318 -20.99 10.01 -6.58
CA HIS A 318 -19.77 9.54 -7.24
C HIS A 318 -18.55 10.41 -6.94
N GLN A 319 -17.46 9.77 -6.51
CA GLN A 319 -16.33 10.41 -5.85
C GLN A 319 -15.10 10.58 -6.78
N TRP A 320 -14.75 11.84 -7.05
CA TRP A 320 -13.63 12.23 -7.91
C TRP A 320 -12.47 12.82 -7.09
N LEU A 321 -11.24 12.37 -7.35
CA LEU A 321 -10.04 13.04 -6.82
C LEU A 321 -9.79 14.35 -7.58
N THR A 322 -9.96 15.49 -6.90
CA THR A 322 -9.90 16.83 -7.49
C THR A 322 -8.91 17.75 -6.79
N GLU A 323 -7.99 18.31 -7.57
CA GLU A 323 -7.25 19.52 -7.20
C GLU A 323 -8.14 20.76 -7.37
N THR A 324 -7.91 21.78 -6.54
CA THR A 324 -8.54 23.10 -6.69
C THR A 324 -7.54 24.15 -7.16
N ARG A 325 -8.03 25.31 -7.59
CA ARG A 325 -7.17 26.49 -7.77
C ARG A 325 -6.42 26.91 -6.49
N ALA A 326 -6.88 26.51 -5.29
CA ALA A 326 -6.15 26.72 -4.04
C ALA A 326 -5.01 25.70 -3.86
N SER A 327 -5.26 24.40 -4.07
CA SER A 327 -4.23 23.36 -3.98
C SER A 327 -3.11 23.56 -5.00
N LEU A 328 -3.48 23.82 -6.27
CA LEU A 328 -2.53 24.13 -7.35
C LEU A 328 -1.64 25.33 -7.03
N ARG A 329 -2.20 26.39 -6.44
CA ARG A 329 -1.43 27.56 -5.99
C ARG A 329 -0.50 27.19 -4.83
N SER A 330 -0.96 26.38 -3.89
CA SER A 330 -0.17 25.94 -2.73
C SER A 330 1.02 25.08 -3.15
N ALA A 331 0.80 24.08 -4.01
CA ALA A 331 1.84 23.24 -4.60
C ALA A 331 2.86 24.08 -5.38
N GLN A 332 2.39 25.04 -6.20
CA GLN A 332 3.28 25.94 -6.93
C GLN A 332 4.15 26.79 -6.00
N GLN A 333 3.58 27.36 -4.93
CA GLN A 333 4.30 28.21 -3.98
C GLN A 333 5.37 27.45 -3.19
N ALA A 334 5.06 26.23 -2.73
CA ALA A 334 6.02 25.36 -2.07
C ALA A 334 7.18 24.98 -3.00
N ARG A 335 6.87 24.58 -4.25
CA ARG A 335 7.88 24.21 -5.25
C ARG A 335 8.81 25.35 -5.65
N THR A 336 8.37 26.61 -5.57
CA THR A 336 9.21 27.79 -5.84
C THR A 336 9.80 28.44 -4.59
N GLY A 337 9.61 27.86 -3.40
CA GLY A 337 10.10 28.42 -2.12
C GLY A 337 9.57 29.81 -1.80
N TYR A 338 8.45 30.21 -2.41
CA TYR A 338 7.99 31.60 -2.42
C TYR A 338 7.62 32.06 -1.01
N ASN A 339 8.11 33.24 -0.61
CA ASN A 339 7.96 33.80 0.74
C ASN A 339 8.38 32.85 1.88
N GLY A 340 9.32 31.92 1.62
CA GLY A 340 9.85 31.00 2.63
C GLY A 340 8.98 29.78 2.92
N TYR A 341 7.85 29.61 2.21
CA TYR A 341 7.01 28.41 2.34
C TYR A 341 7.72 27.19 1.71
N LYS A 342 8.26 26.31 2.56
CA LYS A 342 8.87 25.04 2.15
C LYS A 342 7.87 23.89 1.97
N ASN A 343 6.69 23.98 2.59
CA ASN A 343 5.71 22.90 2.65
C ASN A 343 4.40 23.32 1.96
N GLN A 344 3.76 22.38 1.27
CA GLN A 344 2.41 22.55 0.72
C GLN A 344 1.38 22.60 1.86
N ARG A 345 0.31 23.39 1.67
CA ARG A 345 -0.75 23.67 2.68
C ARG A 345 -2.16 23.27 2.24
N THR A 346 -2.36 22.94 0.97
CA THR A 346 -3.66 22.56 0.41
C THR A 346 -3.40 21.55 -0.70
N PHE A 347 -4.13 20.43 -0.71
CA PHE A 347 -3.79 19.21 -1.46
C PHE A 347 -4.90 18.79 -2.43
N ALA A 348 -4.75 17.67 -3.13
CA ALA A 348 -5.84 17.05 -3.89
C ALA A 348 -6.84 16.38 -2.95
N GLU A 349 -8.12 16.39 -3.32
CA GLU A 349 -9.21 16.01 -2.41
C GLU A 349 -10.33 15.27 -3.14
N VAL A 350 -10.85 14.24 -2.49
CA VAL A 350 -12.01 13.51 -3.00
C VAL A 350 -13.28 14.36 -2.80
N ARG A 351 -14.05 14.56 -3.87
CA ARG A 351 -15.31 15.33 -3.88
C ARG A 351 -16.41 14.57 -4.63
N THR A 352 -17.66 14.71 -4.20
CA THR A 352 -18.78 14.14 -4.96
C THR A 352 -19.07 14.97 -6.20
N THR A 353 -19.73 14.38 -7.18
CA THR A 353 -20.28 15.08 -8.35
C THR A 353 -21.12 16.30 -7.96
N GLU A 354 -21.93 16.19 -6.91
CA GLU A 354 -22.78 17.27 -6.41
C GLU A 354 -21.98 18.41 -5.75
N ASP A 355 -20.91 18.10 -5.02
CA ASP A 355 -19.99 19.11 -4.47
C ASP A 355 -19.26 19.88 -5.57
N ILE A 356 -18.82 19.16 -6.61
CA ILE A 356 -18.11 19.72 -7.77
C ILE A 356 -19.03 20.67 -8.52
N ARG A 357 -20.31 20.30 -8.72
CA ARG A 357 -21.36 21.18 -9.24
C ARG A 357 -21.53 22.44 -8.40
N ALA A 358 -21.70 22.29 -7.09
CA ALA A 358 -21.93 23.41 -6.17
C ALA A 358 -20.74 24.39 -6.11
N THR A 359 -19.51 23.88 -6.23
CA THR A 359 -18.27 24.65 -6.07
C THR A 359 -17.44 24.78 -7.36
N LEU A 360 -18.06 24.56 -8.53
CA LEU A 360 -17.43 24.48 -9.86
C LEU A 360 -16.60 25.72 -10.22
N ARG A 361 -16.96 26.88 -9.69
CA ARG A 361 -16.30 28.17 -9.94
C ARG A 361 -15.95 28.85 -8.64
N CYS A 362 -14.74 29.40 -8.58
CA CYS A 362 -14.28 30.18 -7.43
C CYS A 362 -15.18 31.40 -7.21
N GLU A 363 -15.36 31.80 -5.96
CA GLU A 363 -16.08 33.02 -5.53
C GLU A 363 -15.23 34.30 -5.77
N THR A 364 -14.58 34.38 -6.93
CA THR A 364 -13.86 35.56 -7.40
C THR A 364 -14.71 36.33 -8.41
N ALA A 365 -14.46 37.64 -8.56
CA ALA A 365 -15.22 38.52 -9.47
C ALA A 365 -15.23 38.05 -10.94
N ASP A 366 -14.27 37.20 -11.33
CA ASP A 366 -14.13 36.62 -12.67
C ASP A 366 -14.56 35.13 -12.77
N ARG A 367 -15.19 34.57 -11.72
CA ARG A 367 -15.85 33.25 -11.68
C ARG A 367 -15.06 32.13 -12.37
N ARG A 368 -13.75 32.08 -12.10
CA ARG A 368 -12.80 31.09 -12.65
C ARG A 368 -13.20 29.67 -12.27
N LEU A 369 -12.97 28.70 -13.15
CA LEU A 369 -13.16 27.27 -12.85
C LEU A 369 -12.31 26.86 -11.64
N ASN A 370 -12.87 26.04 -10.75
CA ASN A 370 -12.24 25.70 -9.49
C ASN A 370 -11.46 24.37 -9.56
N HIS A 371 -12.12 23.32 -10.08
CA HIS A 371 -11.68 21.92 -9.95
C HIS A 371 -10.92 21.40 -11.17
N SER A 372 -9.93 20.54 -10.93
CA SER A 372 -9.26 19.72 -11.95
C SER A 372 -8.93 18.32 -11.44
N VAL A 373 -9.02 17.33 -12.32
CA VAL A 373 -8.63 15.94 -12.05
C VAL A 373 -7.30 15.64 -12.73
N THR A 374 -6.43 14.86 -12.10
CA THR A 374 -5.17 14.38 -12.68
C THR A 374 -5.45 13.47 -13.88
N ASN A 375 -4.59 13.47 -14.90
CA ASN A 375 -4.64 12.44 -15.94
C ASN A 375 -4.13 11.10 -15.38
N CYS A 376 -4.44 10.00 -16.09
CA CYS A 376 -3.72 8.74 -15.92
C CYS A 376 -2.23 8.90 -16.29
N GLN A 377 -1.41 7.97 -15.83
CA GLN A 377 -0.06 7.77 -16.39
C GLN A 377 -0.14 7.23 -17.83
N PRO A 378 0.97 7.20 -18.59
CA PRO A 378 1.05 6.42 -19.82
C PRO A 378 0.69 4.96 -19.54
N LEU A 379 -0.16 4.35 -20.37
CA LEU A 379 -0.52 2.94 -20.18
C LEU A 379 0.72 2.04 -20.34
N GLU A 380 0.95 1.13 -19.41
CA GLU A 380 2.00 0.12 -19.49
C GLU A 380 1.43 -1.17 -20.05
N LEU A 381 1.80 -1.48 -21.30
CA LEU A 381 1.26 -2.60 -22.09
C LEU A 381 2.40 -3.40 -22.73
N PRO A 382 2.25 -4.72 -22.91
CA PRO A 382 3.28 -5.56 -23.49
C PRO A 382 3.54 -5.22 -24.97
N GLU A 383 4.79 -5.39 -25.39
CA GLU A 383 5.18 -5.17 -26.78
C GLU A 383 4.47 -6.14 -27.74
N GLN A 384 3.97 -5.61 -28.86
CA GLN A 384 3.20 -6.36 -29.84
C GLN A 384 4.05 -6.68 -31.08
N ASP A 385 3.82 -7.83 -31.72
CA ASP A 385 4.32 -8.06 -33.08
C ASP A 385 3.44 -7.27 -34.08
N LEU A 386 4.06 -6.36 -34.84
CA LEU A 386 3.36 -5.34 -35.62
C LEU A 386 3.71 -5.46 -37.12
N PRO A 387 2.72 -5.62 -38.03
CA PRO A 387 2.97 -5.84 -39.45
C PRO A 387 3.78 -4.73 -40.14
N LEU A 388 3.80 -3.51 -39.61
CA LEU A 388 4.72 -2.44 -40.03
C LEU A 388 5.31 -1.77 -38.78
N PRO A 389 6.55 -1.25 -38.85
CA PRO A 389 7.11 -0.44 -37.77
C PRO A 389 6.18 0.74 -37.44
N PRO A 390 5.94 1.06 -36.15
CA PRO A 390 4.91 2.02 -35.76
C PRO A 390 5.08 3.41 -36.40
N TYR A 391 6.31 3.91 -36.47
CA TYR A 391 6.64 5.20 -37.10
C TYR A 391 6.29 5.21 -38.60
N VAL A 392 6.63 4.14 -39.33
CA VAL A 392 6.34 3.99 -40.76
C VAL A 392 4.83 3.97 -41.03
N LEU A 393 4.06 3.29 -40.17
CA LEU A 393 2.59 3.36 -40.24
C LEU A 393 2.09 4.79 -39.96
N GLY A 394 2.68 5.50 -38.99
CA GLY A 394 2.31 6.88 -38.68
C GLY A 394 2.50 7.83 -39.87
N VAL A 395 3.66 7.77 -40.52
CA VAL A 395 3.94 8.57 -41.74
C VAL A 395 2.97 8.23 -42.87
N TRP A 396 2.61 6.95 -43.05
CA TRP A 396 1.63 6.56 -44.07
C TRP A 396 0.18 6.98 -43.69
N LEU A 397 -0.19 6.96 -42.42
CA LEU A 397 -1.49 7.47 -41.98
C LEU A 397 -1.62 8.98 -42.17
N GLY A 398 -0.53 9.73 -42.06
CA GLY A 398 -0.44 11.14 -42.47
C GLY A 398 -0.40 11.33 -43.99
N ASP A 399 0.80 11.55 -44.54
CA ASP A 399 1.05 11.88 -45.95
C ASP A 399 0.94 10.68 -46.94
N GLY A 400 0.56 9.49 -46.46
CA GLY A 400 0.38 8.30 -47.31
C GLY A 400 -0.84 8.37 -48.23
N ASN A 401 -0.73 7.73 -49.39
CA ASN A 401 -1.85 7.56 -50.32
C ASN A 401 -2.79 6.45 -49.84
N SER A 402 -4.07 6.76 -49.60
CA SER A 402 -5.06 5.80 -49.09
C SER A 402 -5.28 4.56 -49.97
N SER A 403 -4.89 4.59 -51.25
CA SER A 403 -5.02 3.47 -52.20
C SER A 403 -3.78 2.57 -52.31
N GLY A 404 -2.62 2.92 -51.73
CA GLY A 404 -1.41 2.12 -51.87
C GLY A 404 -0.20 2.54 -51.03
N ALA A 405 0.85 1.72 -51.07
CA ALA A 405 2.07 1.90 -50.28
C ALA A 405 3.00 3.01 -50.83
N ARG A 406 2.48 4.24 -50.88
CA ARG A 406 3.21 5.47 -51.24
C ARG A 406 2.91 6.58 -50.26
N PHE A 407 3.83 7.53 -50.11
CA PHE A 407 3.68 8.75 -49.30
C PHE A 407 4.34 9.94 -50.01
N THR A 408 3.98 11.15 -49.60
CA THR A 408 4.53 12.39 -50.19
C THR A 408 5.29 13.17 -49.12
N THR A 409 6.55 13.53 -49.34
CA THR A 409 7.29 14.38 -48.38
C THR A 409 8.25 15.35 -49.07
N ALA A 410 8.49 16.49 -48.43
CA ALA A 410 9.52 17.46 -48.77
C ALA A 410 10.72 17.41 -47.81
N GLU A 411 10.67 16.57 -46.76
CA GLU A 411 11.64 16.49 -45.65
C GLU A 411 12.43 15.17 -45.75
N PRO A 412 13.69 15.18 -46.21
CA PRO A 412 14.48 13.95 -46.43
C PRO A 412 14.77 13.14 -45.16
N GLU A 413 14.76 13.79 -43.99
CA GLU A 413 14.90 13.13 -42.67
C GLU A 413 13.84 12.01 -42.47
N ILE A 414 12.61 12.17 -43.01
CA ILE A 414 11.57 11.14 -42.92
C ILE A 414 11.99 9.86 -43.65
N VAL A 415 12.62 9.98 -44.83
CA VAL A 415 13.11 8.83 -45.61
C VAL A 415 14.17 8.07 -44.82
N ILE A 416 15.15 8.77 -44.26
CA ILE A 416 16.24 8.20 -43.46
C ILE A 416 15.68 7.47 -42.22
N HIS A 417 14.64 8.01 -41.57
CA HIS A 417 13.99 7.35 -40.43
C HIS A 417 13.22 6.07 -40.82
N ILE A 418 12.61 6.03 -42.00
CA ILE A 418 11.89 4.85 -42.52
C ILE A 418 12.89 3.73 -42.90
N GLU A 419 14.00 4.10 -43.53
CA GLU A 419 15.09 3.17 -43.86
C GLU A 419 15.77 2.62 -42.60
N ALA A 420 15.97 3.47 -41.57
CA ALA A 420 16.50 3.05 -40.27
C ALA A 420 15.55 2.13 -39.49
N ASP A 421 14.23 2.27 -39.65
CA ASP A 421 13.22 1.32 -39.14
C ASP A 421 13.08 0.06 -40.04
N GLY A 422 13.94 -0.12 -41.06
CA GLY A 422 14.06 -1.36 -41.84
C GLY A 422 13.20 -1.46 -43.10
N ILE A 423 12.74 -0.33 -43.67
CA ILE A 423 11.86 -0.29 -44.85
C ILE A 423 12.54 0.48 -45.99
N ASP A 424 12.82 -0.19 -47.11
CA ASP A 424 13.35 0.40 -48.34
C ASP A 424 12.40 1.50 -48.87
N VAL A 425 12.96 2.66 -49.25
CA VAL A 425 12.19 3.75 -49.88
C VAL A 425 12.61 3.92 -51.35
N VAL A 426 11.63 4.02 -52.25
CA VAL A 426 11.86 4.15 -53.70
C VAL A 426 11.26 5.46 -54.20
N GLU A 427 12.09 6.37 -54.70
CA GLU A 427 11.61 7.60 -55.34
C GLU A 427 10.83 7.28 -56.62
N HIS A 428 9.65 7.88 -56.77
CA HIS A 428 8.81 7.81 -57.98
C HIS A 428 8.73 9.14 -58.74
N GLY A 429 9.58 10.11 -58.37
CA GLY A 429 9.74 11.41 -59.00
C GLY A 429 9.21 12.56 -58.16
N GLY A 430 10.09 13.49 -57.79
CA GLY A 430 9.74 14.68 -57.02
C GLY A 430 9.54 14.34 -55.55
N MET A 431 8.43 14.79 -54.95
CA MET A 431 8.13 14.54 -53.52
C MET A 431 7.48 13.18 -53.25
N ASN A 432 7.35 12.29 -54.24
CA ASN A 432 6.52 11.08 -54.18
C ASN A 432 7.37 9.80 -54.04
N TYR A 433 7.16 9.07 -52.94
CA TYR A 433 7.98 7.92 -52.55
C TYR A 433 7.13 6.67 -52.34
N GLY A 434 7.65 5.50 -52.73
CA GLY A 434 7.06 4.18 -52.49
C GLY A 434 7.77 3.42 -51.37
N LEU A 435 7.01 2.66 -50.58
CA LEU A 435 7.52 1.82 -49.50
C LEU A 435 7.70 0.37 -49.97
N ARG A 436 8.86 -0.24 -49.67
CA ARG A 436 9.25 -1.60 -50.05
C ARG A 436 9.92 -2.30 -48.85
N LEU A 437 9.91 -3.64 -48.82
CA LEU A 437 10.71 -4.41 -47.86
C LEU A 437 12.09 -4.72 -48.46
N PRO A 438 13.18 -4.68 -47.67
CA PRO A 438 14.51 -5.09 -48.13
C PRO A 438 14.49 -6.53 -48.67
N ALA A 439 15.19 -6.77 -49.78
CA ALA A 439 15.26 -8.06 -50.44
C ALA A 439 16.31 -8.98 -49.77
N PRO A 440 15.91 -10.17 -49.27
CA PRO A 440 16.29 -11.40 -50.01
C PRO A 440 15.29 -12.56 -49.92
N GLU A 441 15.39 -13.49 -50.89
CA GLU A 441 14.70 -14.78 -51.10
C GLU A 441 13.14 -14.88 -50.97
N PRO A 442 12.46 -15.62 -51.88
CA PRO A 442 11.02 -15.43 -52.13
C PRO A 442 10.07 -16.33 -51.31
N ILE A 443 9.10 -15.70 -50.63
CA ILE A 443 7.80 -16.28 -50.24
C ILE A 443 6.74 -15.17 -50.44
N GLU A 444 5.51 -15.51 -50.89
CA GLU A 444 4.58 -14.58 -51.56
C GLU A 444 3.96 -13.43 -50.72
N GLU A 445 4.09 -13.40 -49.39
CA GLU A 445 3.37 -12.42 -48.53
C GLU A 445 4.09 -11.07 -48.29
N ARG A 446 5.10 -10.71 -49.11
CA ARG A 446 6.05 -9.62 -48.81
C ARG A 446 5.77 -8.27 -49.50
N ALA A 447 4.51 -7.86 -49.63
CA ALA A 447 4.17 -6.51 -50.10
C ALA A 447 3.69 -5.61 -48.95
N VAL A 448 4.25 -4.39 -48.82
CA VAL A 448 3.75 -3.38 -47.86
C VAL A 448 2.27 -3.09 -48.10
N GLN A 449 1.83 -3.04 -49.36
CA GLN A 449 0.41 -2.90 -49.70
C GLN A 449 -0.45 -4.11 -49.28
N ALA A 450 0.10 -5.32 -49.20
CA ALA A 450 -0.62 -6.48 -48.65
C ALA A 450 -0.77 -6.37 -47.14
N ARG A 451 0.25 -5.89 -46.41
CA ARG A 451 0.16 -5.63 -44.95
C ARG A 451 -0.79 -4.47 -44.61
N LEU A 452 -0.78 -3.39 -45.40
CA LEU A 452 -1.79 -2.33 -45.30
C LEU A 452 -3.22 -2.84 -45.61
N ARG A 453 -3.35 -3.85 -46.48
CA ARG A 453 -4.63 -4.49 -46.80
C ARG A 453 -5.11 -5.42 -45.68
N SER A 454 -4.23 -6.22 -45.08
CA SER A 454 -4.60 -7.13 -43.97
C SER A 454 -4.94 -6.37 -42.69
N MET A 455 -4.31 -5.21 -42.45
CA MET A 455 -4.70 -4.27 -41.40
C MET A 455 -5.98 -3.45 -41.73
N GLY A 456 -6.55 -3.61 -42.92
CA GLY A 456 -7.79 -2.93 -43.33
C GLY A 456 -7.69 -1.40 -43.53
N VAL A 457 -6.49 -0.82 -43.51
CA VAL A 457 -6.31 0.65 -43.54
C VAL A 457 -6.33 1.26 -44.95
N LEU A 458 -6.26 0.44 -46.01
CA LEU A 458 -6.42 0.91 -47.39
C LEU A 458 -7.88 1.32 -47.65
N GLY A 459 -8.08 2.52 -48.19
CA GLY A 459 -9.39 3.13 -48.39
C GLY A 459 -9.99 3.77 -47.13
N ASP A 460 -9.72 3.22 -45.95
CA ASP A 460 -10.20 3.72 -44.65
C ASP A 460 -9.03 3.92 -43.67
N LYS A 461 -8.42 5.11 -43.70
CA LYS A 461 -7.29 5.45 -42.82
C LYS A 461 -7.73 5.51 -41.35
N HIS A 462 -7.24 4.58 -40.54
CA HIS A 462 -7.50 4.46 -39.11
C HIS A 462 -6.29 3.82 -38.42
N ILE A 463 -6.19 3.91 -37.09
CA ILE A 463 -5.13 3.21 -36.33
C ILE A 463 -5.64 1.83 -35.93
N PRO A 464 -4.99 0.71 -36.33
CA PRO A 464 -5.42 -0.62 -35.92
C PRO A 464 -5.24 -0.83 -34.41
N ARG A 465 -6.21 -1.50 -33.78
CA ARG A 465 -6.33 -1.74 -32.32
C ARG A 465 -5.03 -2.23 -31.66
N GLN A 466 -4.28 -3.10 -32.34
CA GLN A 466 -2.98 -3.63 -31.89
C GLN A 466 -1.90 -2.55 -31.70
N TYR A 467 -1.93 -1.44 -32.45
CA TYR A 467 -1.02 -0.31 -32.22
C TYR A 467 -1.51 0.57 -31.07
N LEU A 468 -2.84 0.76 -30.92
CA LEU A 468 -3.43 1.46 -29.77
C LEU A 468 -3.25 0.70 -28.44
N ARG A 469 -2.88 -0.59 -28.48
CA ARG A 469 -2.50 -1.40 -27.31
C ARG A 469 -1.06 -1.94 -27.38
N GLY A 470 -0.21 -1.33 -28.23
CA GLY A 470 1.23 -1.56 -28.23
C GLY A 470 1.91 -1.05 -26.97
N SER A 471 3.19 -1.38 -26.78
CA SER A 471 3.98 -0.82 -25.68
C SER A 471 4.07 0.71 -25.78
N GLU A 472 4.42 1.37 -24.67
CA GLU A 472 4.55 2.83 -24.64
C GLU A 472 5.52 3.33 -25.72
N THR A 473 6.66 2.64 -25.90
CA THR A 473 7.64 2.89 -26.96
C THR A 473 7.03 2.78 -28.36
N GLN A 474 6.24 1.73 -28.64
CA GLN A 474 5.58 1.54 -29.92
C GLN A 474 4.55 2.64 -30.20
N ARG A 475 3.75 3.03 -29.20
CA ARG A 475 2.77 4.12 -29.31
C ARG A 475 3.43 5.50 -29.48
N ARG A 476 4.52 5.77 -28.77
CA ARG A 476 5.34 6.98 -28.96
C ARG A 476 5.94 7.05 -30.37
N ALA A 477 6.43 5.94 -30.92
CA ALA A 477 6.95 5.87 -32.28
C ALA A 477 5.85 6.11 -33.34
N LEU A 478 4.65 5.54 -33.18
CA LEU A 478 3.50 5.81 -34.05
C LEU A 478 3.10 7.30 -34.01
N LEU A 479 2.99 7.87 -32.80
CA LEU A 479 2.65 9.28 -32.64
C LEU A 479 3.70 10.19 -33.28
N ALA A 480 4.99 9.87 -33.17
CA ALA A 480 6.05 10.62 -33.84
C ALA A 480 5.92 10.58 -35.37
N GLY A 481 5.53 9.43 -35.97
CA GLY A 481 5.32 9.33 -37.42
C GLY A 481 4.16 10.22 -37.91
N LEU A 482 3.04 10.21 -37.19
CA LEU A 482 1.88 11.09 -37.44
C LEU A 482 2.21 12.58 -37.24
N LEU A 483 3.13 12.90 -36.33
CA LEU A 483 3.52 14.28 -36.03
C LEU A 483 4.62 14.80 -36.94
N ASP A 484 5.46 13.93 -37.49
CA ASP A 484 6.50 14.31 -38.44
C ASP A 484 5.93 14.60 -39.84
N THR A 485 4.76 14.06 -40.20
CA THR A 485 3.94 14.56 -41.32
C THR A 485 3.10 15.78 -40.90
N ASP A 486 1.93 15.56 -40.28
CA ASP A 486 0.85 16.54 -40.11
C ASP A 486 0.94 17.33 -38.80
N GLY A 487 1.86 16.94 -37.91
CA GLY A 487 2.10 17.63 -36.64
C GLY A 487 2.80 18.97 -36.82
N THR A 488 2.35 19.96 -36.05
CA THR A 488 2.92 21.31 -35.98
C THR A 488 3.03 21.75 -34.52
N VAL A 489 3.88 22.75 -34.26
CA VAL A 489 4.03 23.38 -32.93
C VAL A 489 3.49 24.80 -33.02
N ASN A 490 2.47 25.13 -32.21
CA ASN A 490 1.89 26.47 -32.19
C ASN A 490 2.84 27.50 -31.52
N LYS A 491 2.49 28.79 -31.55
CA LYS A 491 3.32 29.86 -30.96
C LYS A 491 3.48 29.76 -29.43
N GLY A 492 2.57 29.06 -28.75
CA GLY A 492 2.62 28.76 -27.31
C GLY A 492 3.21 27.40 -26.98
N GLY A 493 3.97 26.78 -27.90
CA GLY A 493 4.66 25.52 -27.66
C GLY A 493 3.80 24.26 -27.58
N SER A 494 2.47 24.35 -27.75
CA SER A 494 1.59 23.17 -27.80
C SER A 494 1.67 22.50 -29.17
N VAL A 495 1.55 21.17 -29.18
CA VAL A 495 1.54 20.34 -30.39
C VAL A 495 0.12 20.28 -30.95
N GLN A 496 -0.01 20.40 -32.26
CA GLN A 496 -1.27 20.29 -32.98
C GLN A 496 -1.12 19.35 -34.17
N ILE A 497 -2.06 18.43 -34.36
CA ILE A 497 -2.19 17.61 -35.57
C ILE A 497 -3.58 17.83 -36.17
N CYS A 498 -3.65 17.92 -37.49
CA CYS A 498 -4.87 18.31 -38.21
C CYS A 498 -5.15 17.28 -39.31
N VAL A 499 -6.23 16.51 -39.18
CA VAL A 499 -6.63 15.47 -40.15
C VAL A 499 -8.05 15.71 -40.64
N THR A 500 -8.38 15.27 -41.87
CA THR A 500 -9.73 15.40 -42.44
C THR A 500 -10.57 14.13 -42.34
N ASN A 501 -10.02 13.04 -41.81
CA ASN A 501 -10.77 11.82 -41.46
C ASN A 501 -11.13 11.84 -39.97
N GLN A 502 -12.43 11.75 -39.66
CA GLN A 502 -12.93 11.72 -38.28
C GLN A 502 -12.41 10.50 -37.49
N ARG A 503 -12.41 9.31 -38.09
CA ARG A 503 -11.98 8.07 -37.43
C ARG A 503 -10.52 8.16 -37.01
N LEU A 504 -9.65 8.62 -37.93
CA LEU A 504 -8.23 8.86 -37.64
C LEU A 504 -8.04 9.93 -36.54
N ALA A 505 -8.92 10.93 -36.42
CA ALA A 505 -8.86 11.92 -35.34
C ALA A 505 -9.27 11.33 -33.98
N GLU A 506 -10.27 10.45 -33.95
CA GLU A 506 -10.70 9.75 -32.74
C GLU A 506 -9.64 8.74 -32.27
N ASP A 507 -9.10 7.95 -33.20
CA ASP A 507 -8.00 7.02 -32.93
C ASP A 507 -6.73 7.75 -32.44
N ALA A 508 -6.34 8.85 -33.11
CA ALA A 508 -5.17 9.63 -32.71
C ALA A 508 -5.38 10.36 -31.38
N ARG A 509 -6.63 10.73 -31.03
CA ARG A 509 -6.96 11.23 -29.70
C ARG A 509 -6.73 10.16 -28.64
N GLU A 510 -7.20 8.93 -28.88
CA GLU A 510 -6.97 7.80 -27.97
C GLU A 510 -5.47 7.50 -27.81
N LEU A 511 -4.71 7.50 -28.91
CA LEU A 511 -3.25 7.34 -28.87
C LEU A 511 -2.59 8.38 -27.96
N ILE A 512 -2.94 9.66 -28.11
CA ILE A 512 -2.39 10.77 -27.31
C ILE A 512 -2.79 10.65 -25.83
N VAL A 513 -4.06 10.31 -25.55
CA VAL A 513 -4.56 10.12 -24.16
C VAL A 513 -3.89 8.92 -23.49
N SER A 514 -3.67 7.81 -24.21
CA SER A 514 -3.01 6.59 -23.70
C SER A 514 -1.54 6.81 -23.28
N LEU A 515 -0.95 7.95 -23.61
CA LEU A 515 0.39 8.39 -23.21
C LEU A 515 0.33 9.43 -22.06
N GLY A 516 -0.79 9.49 -21.32
CA GLY A 516 -1.01 10.41 -20.20
C GLY A 516 -1.29 11.87 -20.61
N TYR A 517 -1.30 12.19 -21.91
CA TYR A 517 -1.45 13.56 -22.39
C TYR A 517 -2.92 13.99 -22.48
N ARG A 518 -3.26 15.14 -21.91
CA ARG A 518 -4.57 15.78 -22.15
C ARG A 518 -4.67 16.27 -23.59
N CYS A 519 -5.60 15.70 -24.36
CA CYS A 519 -5.85 16.04 -25.76
C CYS A 519 -7.22 16.70 -25.98
N GLY A 520 -7.22 17.98 -26.33
CA GLY A 520 -8.43 18.67 -26.81
C GLY A 520 -8.65 18.44 -28.30
N LEU A 521 -9.91 18.27 -28.71
CA LEU A 521 -10.33 18.18 -30.12
C LEU A 521 -11.11 19.44 -30.51
N SER A 522 -10.88 19.93 -31.73
CA SER A 522 -11.63 21.04 -32.32
C SER A 522 -11.89 20.79 -33.81
N THR A 523 -13.06 21.21 -34.31
CA THR A 523 -13.46 21.03 -35.71
C THR A 523 -13.54 22.35 -36.46
N LYS A 524 -13.12 22.36 -37.72
CA LYS A 524 -13.21 23.53 -38.61
C LYS A 524 -13.67 23.09 -40.01
N HIS A 525 -14.59 23.83 -40.60
CA HIS A 525 -14.99 23.61 -41.99
C HIS A 525 -13.84 23.96 -42.96
N VAL A 526 -13.65 23.10 -43.98
CA VAL A 526 -12.63 23.24 -45.02
C VAL A 526 -13.21 22.84 -46.38
N ASN A 527 -12.56 23.29 -47.47
CA ASN A 527 -13.02 23.03 -48.84
C ASN A 527 -12.70 21.59 -49.29
N GLY A 528 -13.38 20.62 -48.68
CA GLY A 528 -13.33 19.21 -49.07
C GLY A 528 -14.05 18.92 -50.40
N ARG A 529 -13.68 17.81 -51.05
CA ARG A 529 -14.30 17.33 -52.31
C ARG A 529 -15.64 16.63 -52.08
N TYR A 530 -15.85 16.12 -50.87
CA TYR A 530 -17.07 15.46 -50.39
C TYR A 530 -17.36 15.93 -48.96
N GLN A 531 -18.62 15.87 -48.52
CA GLN A 531 -19.06 16.37 -47.20
C GLN A 531 -18.22 15.82 -46.03
N HIS A 532 -17.85 14.53 -46.05
CA HIS A 532 -17.01 13.91 -45.02
C HIS A 532 -15.53 14.37 -45.03
N THR A 533 -15.07 14.99 -46.12
CA THR A 533 -13.72 15.63 -46.22
C THR A 533 -13.76 17.14 -45.96
N SER A 534 -14.95 17.73 -45.80
CA SER A 534 -15.14 19.17 -45.60
C SER A 534 -15.05 19.60 -44.14
N THR A 535 -14.60 18.71 -43.25
CA THR A 535 -14.31 19.00 -41.84
C THR A 535 -12.86 18.61 -41.55
N ALA A 536 -12.09 19.56 -41.02
CA ALA A 536 -10.77 19.32 -40.45
C ALA A 536 -10.89 19.19 -38.93
N TYR A 537 -10.31 18.12 -38.40
CA TYR A 537 -10.27 17.75 -37.00
C TYR A 537 -8.87 18.09 -36.47
N THR A 538 -8.77 19.19 -35.71
CA THR A 538 -7.52 19.64 -35.09
C THR A 538 -7.46 19.15 -33.66
N LEU A 539 -6.61 18.17 -33.40
CA LEU A 539 -6.22 17.76 -32.05
C LEU A 539 -5.14 18.72 -31.53
N THR A 540 -5.15 19.00 -30.23
CA THR A 540 -4.16 19.87 -29.57
C THR A 540 -3.84 19.36 -28.17
N PHE A 541 -2.55 19.18 -27.90
CA PHE A 541 -2.04 18.72 -26.61
C PHE A 541 -0.72 19.44 -26.25
N ALA A 542 -0.25 19.28 -25.02
CA ALA A 542 1.01 19.84 -24.56
C ALA A 542 1.76 18.81 -23.70
N THR A 543 3.05 18.65 -23.95
CA THR A 543 3.91 17.68 -23.24
C THR A 543 5.34 18.23 -23.13
N ASP A 544 6.06 17.79 -22.10
CA ASP A 544 7.49 18.03 -21.96
C ASP A 544 8.34 16.89 -22.56
N ASP A 545 7.70 15.93 -23.23
CA ASP A 545 8.39 14.83 -23.90
C ASP A 545 8.90 15.20 -25.30
N THR A 546 9.71 14.30 -25.88
CA THR A 546 10.15 14.37 -27.27
C THR A 546 9.19 13.56 -28.14
N VAL A 547 8.32 14.24 -28.88
CA VAL A 547 7.24 13.62 -29.70
C VAL A 547 7.41 13.81 -31.22
N PHE A 548 8.55 14.35 -31.66
CA PHE A 548 8.95 14.46 -33.07
C PHE A 548 10.31 13.77 -33.24
N ARG A 549 10.53 13.01 -34.32
CA ARG A 549 11.89 12.61 -34.70
C ARG A 549 12.57 13.71 -35.54
N LEU A 550 11.82 14.37 -36.44
CA LEU A 550 12.32 15.46 -37.29
C LEU A 550 12.98 16.58 -36.48
N GLU A 551 14.24 16.90 -36.80
CA GLU A 551 15.05 17.81 -35.97
C GLU A 551 14.48 19.22 -35.97
N ARG A 552 14.01 19.68 -37.13
CA ARG A 552 13.35 20.99 -37.30
C ARG A 552 12.11 21.12 -36.41
N LYS A 553 11.28 20.08 -36.29
CA LYS A 553 10.08 20.09 -35.43
C LYS A 553 10.44 19.90 -33.96
N ARG A 554 11.39 19.02 -33.65
CA ARG A 554 11.93 18.76 -32.31
C ARG A 554 12.54 20.01 -31.66
N LEU A 555 13.37 20.75 -32.39
CA LEU A 555 13.95 22.02 -31.95
C LEU A 555 12.87 23.08 -31.75
N ALA A 556 11.93 23.24 -32.69
CA ALA A 556 10.83 24.20 -32.57
C ALA A 556 9.92 23.91 -31.35
N HIS A 557 9.69 22.64 -31.00
CA HIS A 557 8.99 22.25 -29.78
C HIS A 557 9.79 22.63 -28.52
N LYS A 558 11.06 22.22 -28.47
CA LYS A 558 12.00 22.47 -27.36
C LYS A 558 12.21 23.96 -27.07
N GLU A 559 12.25 24.80 -28.11
CA GLU A 559 12.35 26.24 -28.00
C GLU A 559 11.04 26.87 -27.49
N ARG A 560 9.92 26.65 -28.19
CA ARG A 560 8.66 27.38 -27.93
C ARG A 560 8.04 27.03 -26.58
N ARG A 561 8.22 25.80 -26.09
CA ARG A 561 7.69 25.38 -24.78
C ARG A 561 8.39 26.05 -23.59
N ARG A 562 9.69 26.37 -23.70
CA ARG A 562 10.45 27.11 -22.67
C ARG A 562 9.82 28.48 -22.35
N THR A 563 9.21 29.11 -23.35
CA THR A 563 8.56 30.43 -23.23
C THR A 563 7.15 30.35 -22.64
N ALA A 564 6.50 29.18 -22.69
CA ALA A 564 5.05 29.04 -22.48
C ALA A 564 4.64 28.50 -21.10
N GLY A 565 5.54 27.85 -20.36
CA GLY A 565 5.26 27.33 -19.02
C GLY A 565 4.28 26.14 -19.02
N THR A 566 4.69 25.02 -19.62
CA THR A 566 3.93 23.77 -19.85
C THR A 566 3.42 23.03 -18.61
N ALA A 567 3.57 23.58 -17.40
CA ALA A 567 3.22 22.98 -16.10
C ALA A 567 1.70 22.86 -15.82
N ARG A 568 0.92 22.47 -16.84
CA ARG A 568 -0.53 22.17 -16.81
C ARG A 568 -0.91 20.96 -17.69
N SER A 569 0.07 20.17 -18.11
CA SER A 569 -0.14 18.98 -18.96
C SER A 569 -0.84 17.83 -18.23
N GLY A 570 -0.45 17.59 -16.96
CA GLY A 570 -0.88 16.43 -16.15
C GLY A 570 -2.28 16.49 -15.54
N SER A 571 -3.09 17.54 -15.77
CA SER A 571 -4.47 17.60 -15.25
C SER A 571 -5.45 18.33 -16.17
N ARG A 572 -6.74 18.01 -15.98
CA ARG A 572 -7.88 18.54 -16.75
C ARG A 572 -8.86 19.25 -15.81
N PHE A 573 -9.22 20.49 -16.11
CA PHE A 573 -10.27 21.21 -15.38
C PHE A 573 -11.66 20.66 -15.73
N ILE A 574 -12.57 20.67 -14.76
CA ILE A 574 -14.01 20.47 -14.96
C ILE A 574 -14.62 21.83 -15.38
N VAL A 575 -15.46 21.85 -16.40
CA VAL A 575 -16.01 23.08 -17.02
C VAL A 575 -17.50 23.29 -16.76
N ASP A 576 -18.27 22.21 -16.65
CA ASP A 576 -19.70 22.18 -16.38
C ASP A 576 -20.08 20.89 -15.63
N VAL A 577 -21.18 20.92 -14.87
CA VAL A 577 -21.78 19.73 -14.23
C VAL A 577 -23.31 19.84 -14.29
N ARG A 578 -23.89 19.31 -15.36
CA ARG A 578 -25.33 19.44 -15.70
C ARG A 578 -26.16 18.35 -15.06
N PRO A 579 -27.39 18.62 -14.58
CA PRO A 579 -28.29 17.57 -14.12
C PRO A 579 -28.88 16.87 -15.35
N VAL A 580 -28.90 15.54 -15.35
CA VAL A 580 -29.52 14.75 -16.41
C VAL A 580 -30.66 13.90 -15.83
N PRO A 581 -31.60 13.40 -16.66
CA PRO A 581 -32.56 12.39 -16.23
C PRO A 581 -31.84 11.20 -15.58
N SER A 582 -32.48 10.53 -14.61
CA SER A 582 -31.88 9.35 -14.00
C SER A 582 -31.62 8.28 -15.05
N VAL A 583 -30.36 7.85 -15.15
CA VAL A 583 -29.95 6.73 -16.00
C VAL A 583 -29.61 5.53 -15.12
N PRO A 584 -29.66 4.29 -15.64
CA PRO A 584 -29.17 3.14 -14.91
C PRO A 584 -27.65 3.28 -14.68
N VAL A 585 -27.20 3.09 -13.44
CA VAL A 585 -25.80 3.24 -13.03
C VAL A 585 -25.29 1.99 -12.29
N ARG A 586 -23.99 1.73 -12.36
CA ARG A 586 -23.32 0.52 -11.82
C ARG A 586 -21.90 0.86 -11.38
N CYS A 587 -21.30 0.03 -10.53
CA CYS A 587 -19.89 0.16 -10.13
C CYS A 587 -19.15 -1.15 -10.33
N VAL A 588 -17.85 -1.06 -10.63
CA VAL A 588 -16.89 -2.17 -10.61
C VAL A 588 -15.80 -1.93 -9.59
N GLU A 589 -15.11 -3.01 -9.22
CA GLU A 589 -14.04 -3.07 -8.22
C GLU A 589 -12.89 -3.89 -8.80
N VAL A 590 -11.66 -3.45 -8.54
CA VAL A 590 -10.45 -3.91 -9.24
C VAL A 590 -9.33 -4.29 -8.28
N SER A 591 -8.42 -5.16 -8.74
CA SER A 591 -7.41 -5.87 -7.93
C SER A 591 -6.13 -5.10 -7.59
N ASN A 592 -5.95 -3.86 -8.05
CA ASN A 592 -4.74 -3.06 -7.80
C ASN A 592 -4.82 -2.32 -6.46
N GLU A 593 -3.66 -2.02 -5.87
CA GLU A 593 -3.51 -1.51 -4.49
C GLU A 593 -4.33 -0.24 -4.19
N ASP A 594 -4.42 0.71 -5.13
CA ASP A 594 -5.22 1.94 -4.95
C ASP A 594 -6.75 1.74 -5.16
N HIS A 595 -7.17 0.57 -5.68
CA HIS A 595 -8.52 0.29 -6.22
C HIS A 595 -9.07 1.27 -7.26
N LEU A 596 -8.18 2.06 -7.87
CA LEU A 596 -8.51 3.01 -8.92
C LEU A 596 -8.48 2.33 -10.29
N TYR A 597 -9.60 2.33 -10.99
CA TYR A 597 -9.69 2.02 -12.42
C TYR A 597 -9.95 3.29 -13.24
N LEU A 598 -9.59 3.25 -14.52
CA LEU A 598 -9.81 4.33 -15.46
C LEU A 598 -11.25 4.31 -16.01
N ALA A 599 -11.99 5.40 -15.86
CA ALA A 599 -13.33 5.56 -16.44
C ALA A 599 -13.37 6.58 -17.61
N GLY A 600 -14.23 6.31 -18.60
CA GLY A 600 -14.49 7.18 -19.74
C GLY A 600 -13.38 7.21 -20.80
N ARG A 601 -13.66 7.78 -21.98
CA ARG A 601 -12.70 7.83 -23.10
C ARG A 601 -11.43 8.65 -22.81
N SER A 602 -11.45 9.52 -21.81
CA SER A 602 -10.26 10.26 -21.34
C SER A 602 -9.60 9.67 -20.08
N MET A 603 -10.12 8.58 -19.49
CA MET A 603 -9.49 7.80 -18.41
C MET A 603 -9.36 8.55 -17.05
N VAL A 604 -10.18 8.19 -16.02
CA VAL A 604 -10.33 8.92 -14.73
C VAL A 604 -10.58 8.00 -13.48
N PRO A 605 -10.00 8.26 -12.26
CA PRO A 605 -10.04 7.35 -11.07
C PRO A 605 -10.91 7.74 -9.81
N THR A 606 -11.22 6.80 -8.86
CA THR A 606 -12.23 6.91 -7.72
C THR A 606 -12.01 6.06 -6.40
N HIS A 607 -12.32 6.55 -5.17
CA HIS A 607 -11.79 6.02 -3.84
C HIS A 607 -12.80 5.71 -2.65
N ASN A 608 -12.31 5.16 -1.51
CA ASN A 608 -12.97 4.68 -0.25
C ASN A 608 -12.69 5.61 1.00
N SER A 609 -12.73 5.32 2.33
CA SER A 609 -13.18 4.26 3.31
C SER A 609 -13.66 4.97 4.64
N THR A 610 -13.93 4.34 5.83
CA THR A 610 -14.06 5.08 7.16
C THR A 610 -14.00 4.35 8.55
N LEU A 611 -14.81 3.32 8.90
CA LEU A 611 -15.28 3.12 10.32
C LEU A 611 -14.20 2.92 11.42
N GLY A 612 -13.15 2.10 11.22
CA GLY A 612 -12.27 1.69 12.34
C GLY A 612 -11.52 2.83 13.04
N LEU A 613 -11.48 4.01 12.41
CA LEU A 613 -10.99 5.25 13.00
C LEU A 613 -11.81 5.69 14.24
N ASP A 614 -13.11 5.42 14.30
CA ASP A 614 -13.97 5.86 15.40
C ASP A 614 -13.67 5.13 16.72
N PHE A 615 -13.32 3.84 16.67
CA PHE A 615 -12.89 3.08 17.84
C PHE A 615 -11.54 3.59 18.38
N ALA A 616 -10.56 3.83 17.49
CA ALA A 616 -9.26 4.39 17.86
C ALA A 616 -9.38 5.80 18.46
N ARG A 617 -10.27 6.63 17.90
CA ARG A 617 -10.63 7.95 18.46
C ARG A 617 -11.23 7.83 19.86
N SER A 618 -12.17 6.91 20.07
CA SER A 618 -12.75 6.66 21.39
C SER A 618 -11.67 6.29 22.41
N CYS A 619 -10.92 5.23 22.13
CA CYS A 619 -9.84 4.71 22.96
C CYS A 619 -8.85 5.80 23.39
N SER A 620 -8.22 6.51 22.44
CA SER A 620 -7.11 7.42 22.78
C SER A 620 -7.51 8.86 23.05
N ILE A 621 -8.57 9.39 22.45
CA ILE A 621 -8.93 10.82 22.58
C ILE A 621 -9.98 11.05 23.67
N LYS A 622 -10.99 10.17 23.78
CA LYS A 622 -11.98 10.28 24.87
C LYS A 622 -11.47 9.69 26.18
N HIS A 623 -10.81 8.54 26.12
CA HIS A 623 -10.45 7.74 27.30
C HIS A 623 -8.94 7.71 27.62
N GLY A 624 -8.09 8.33 26.78
CA GLY A 624 -6.64 8.45 27.05
C GLY A 624 -5.85 7.13 26.96
N LEU A 625 -6.45 6.05 26.45
CA LEU A 625 -5.84 4.73 26.36
C LEU A 625 -5.04 4.58 25.07
N SER A 626 -3.83 4.02 25.14
CA SER A 626 -2.91 3.92 24.00
C SER A 626 -3.45 3.02 22.89
N SER A 627 -3.50 3.51 21.65
CA SER A 627 -3.93 2.69 20.50
C SER A 627 -3.04 2.86 19.27
N VAL A 628 -3.05 1.87 18.38
CA VAL A 628 -2.32 1.91 17.10
C VAL A 628 -3.21 1.57 15.93
N ILE A 629 -3.12 2.36 14.85
CA ILE A 629 -3.70 2.05 13.54
C ILE A 629 -2.57 1.64 12.60
N PHE A 630 -2.59 0.39 12.15
CA PHE A 630 -1.83 -0.08 11.01
C PHE A 630 -2.71 0.06 9.77
N SER A 631 -2.40 1.02 8.89
CA SER A 631 -3.15 1.22 7.65
C SER A 631 -2.34 0.78 6.44
N LEU A 632 -3.00 0.01 5.58
CA LEU A 632 -2.48 -0.55 4.35
C LEU A 632 -3.11 0.14 3.13
N GLU A 633 -4.34 0.68 3.27
CA GLU A 633 -5.03 1.44 2.21
C GLU A 633 -4.83 2.97 2.32
N MET A 634 -4.73 3.53 3.53
CA MET A 634 -4.84 4.98 3.74
C MET A 634 -3.58 5.62 4.35
N SER A 635 -3.08 6.68 3.71
CA SER A 635 -1.97 7.48 4.26
C SER A 635 -2.31 8.12 5.62
N ARG A 636 -1.30 8.26 6.48
CA ARG A 636 -1.38 8.91 7.80
C ARG A 636 -1.95 10.32 7.75
N THR A 637 -1.66 11.06 6.68
CA THR A 637 -2.22 12.41 6.47
C THR A 637 -3.74 12.35 6.28
N GLU A 638 -4.26 11.36 5.56
CA GLU A 638 -5.70 11.21 5.37
C GLU A 638 -6.40 10.74 6.66
N ILE A 639 -5.79 9.80 7.40
CA ILE A 639 -6.29 9.34 8.70
C ILE A 639 -6.39 10.52 9.68
N VAL A 640 -5.33 11.32 9.81
CA VAL A 640 -5.33 12.53 10.67
C VAL A 640 -6.39 13.53 10.22
N MET A 641 -6.55 13.80 8.92
CA MET A 641 -7.58 14.73 8.44
C MET A 641 -9.02 14.26 8.73
N ARG A 642 -9.27 12.95 8.64
CA ARG A 642 -10.56 12.33 9.00
C ARG A 642 -10.81 12.39 10.51
N LEU A 643 -9.76 12.16 11.32
CA LEU A 643 -9.81 12.27 12.78
C LEU A 643 -10.13 13.70 13.24
N LEU A 644 -9.43 14.70 12.72
CA LEU A 644 -9.66 16.11 13.05
C LEU A 644 -11.09 16.55 12.66
N SER A 645 -11.57 16.10 11.51
CA SER A 645 -12.95 16.34 11.04
C SER A 645 -14.00 15.76 11.99
N ALA A 646 -13.75 14.54 12.48
CA ALA A 646 -14.66 13.78 13.34
C ALA A 646 -14.74 14.33 14.78
N GLU A 647 -13.62 14.81 15.34
CA GLU A 647 -13.58 15.45 16.66
C GLU A 647 -14.13 16.88 16.66
N ALA A 648 -13.66 17.72 15.75
CA ALA A 648 -14.04 19.13 15.70
C ALA A 648 -15.47 19.34 15.14
N LYS A 649 -16.09 18.28 14.59
CA LYS A 649 -17.37 18.31 13.87
C LYS A 649 -17.37 19.33 12.71
N ILE A 650 -16.25 19.38 12.00
CA ILE A 650 -16.04 20.20 10.81
C ILE A 650 -16.07 19.26 9.61
N ARG A 651 -16.81 19.60 8.55
CA ARG A 651 -16.97 18.68 7.41
C ARG A 651 -15.58 18.38 6.81
N LEU A 652 -15.31 17.13 6.47
CA LEU A 652 -13.99 16.72 5.96
C LEU A 652 -13.60 17.56 4.73
N GLN A 653 -14.59 17.89 3.91
CA GLN A 653 -14.46 18.73 2.72
C GLN A 653 -14.10 20.20 3.03
N ASP A 654 -14.61 20.77 4.13
CA ASP A 654 -14.25 22.13 4.55
C ASP A 654 -12.82 22.17 5.11
N MET A 655 -12.43 21.14 5.86
CA MET A 655 -11.06 20.98 6.38
C MET A 655 -10.04 20.74 5.27
N ARG A 656 -10.27 19.72 4.41
CA ARG A 656 -9.39 19.41 3.26
C ARG A 656 -9.31 20.60 2.30
N GLY A 657 -10.44 21.28 2.05
CA GLY A 657 -10.55 22.40 1.13
C GLY A 657 -10.10 23.75 1.67
N GLY A 658 -9.72 23.83 2.96
CA GLY A 658 -9.33 25.08 3.61
C GLY A 658 -10.46 26.12 3.67
N ARG A 659 -11.72 25.70 3.63
CA ARG A 659 -12.93 26.57 3.67
C ARG A 659 -13.46 26.80 5.08
N MET A 660 -12.71 26.40 6.10
CA MET A 660 -13.00 26.61 7.52
C MET A 660 -13.24 28.08 7.85
N SER A 661 -14.38 28.37 8.51
CA SER A 661 -14.68 29.66 9.12
C SER A 661 -13.83 29.93 10.36
N ASP A 662 -13.84 31.16 10.87
CA ASP A 662 -13.15 31.49 12.12
C ASP A 662 -13.69 30.70 13.33
N ASP A 663 -14.97 30.29 13.30
CA ASP A 663 -15.53 29.37 14.30
C ASP A 663 -15.05 27.94 14.10
N ASP A 664 -14.90 27.45 12.85
CA ASP A 664 -14.27 26.15 12.58
C ASP A 664 -12.81 26.11 13.05
N TRP A 665 -12.03 27.17 12.79
CA TRP A 665 -10.68 27.30 13.33
C TRP A 665 -10.67 27.33 14.86
N THR A 666 -11.66 27.98 15.49
CA THR A 666 -11.82 27.99 16.94
C THR A 666 -12.21 26.62 17.50
N ARG A 667 -13.11 25.88 16.84
CA ARG A 667 -13.51 24.51 17.18
C ARG A 667 -12.33 23.55 17.06
N LEU A 668 -11.58 23.62 15.97
CA LEU A 668 -10.38 22.82 15.77
C LEU A 668 -9.33 23.14 16.84
N ALA A 669 -8.98 24.41 17.04
CA ALA A 669 -7.95 24.82 18.01
C ALA A 669 -8.26 24.38 19.45
N ARG A 670 -9.53 24.33 19.85
CA ARG A 670 -9.95 23.78 21.15
C ARG A 670 -9.69 22.28 21.29
N ARG A 671 -9.86 21.50 20.21
CA ARG A 671 -9.63 20.04 20.19
C ARG A 671 -8.18 19.65 19.91
N MET A 672 -7.36 20.56 19.35
CA MET A 672 -5.96 20.25 19.01
C MET A 672 -5.08 19.84 20.21
N SER A 673 -5.34 20.32 21.43
CA SER A 673 -4.57 19.89 22.61
C SER A 673 -4.90 18.43 22.96
N GLU A 674 -6.18 18.13 23.15
CA GLU A 674 -6.69 16.77 23.43
C GLU A 674 -6.19 15.76 22.38
N ILE A 675 -6.23 16.12 21.09
CA ILE A 675 -5.78 15.28 19.98
C ILE A 675 -4.25 15.14 19.92
N SER A 676 -3.49 16.16 20.35
CA SER A 676 -2.01 16.13 20.36
C SER A 676 -1.43 15.47 21.62
N GLU A 677 -2.23 15.31 22.67
CA GLU A 677 -1.87 14.66 23.93
C GLU A 677 -2.36 13.20 23.98
N ALA A 678 -3.36 12.83 23.16
CA ALA A 678 -3.86 11.47 22.99
C ALA A 678 -2.77 10.48 22.54
N PRO A 679 -2.62 9.31 23.18
CA PRO A 679 -1.62 8.30 22.83
C PRO A 679 -2.03 7.42 21.63
N LEU A 680 -2.38 8.07 20.51
CA LEU A 680 -2.71 7.43 19.24
C LEU A 680 -1.49 7.34 18.32
N PHE A 681 -1.13 6.12 17.92
CA PHE A 681 -0.07 5.84 16.97
C PHE A 681 -0.65 5.45 15.60
N ILE A 682 -0.02 5.90 14.51
CA ILE A 682 -0.44 5.57 13.13
C ILE A 682 0.79 5.14 12.35
N ASP A 683 0.69 3.98 11.69
CA ASP A 683 1.70 3.42 10.81
C ASP A 683 1.08 3.11 9.43
N ASP A 684 1.52 3.86 8.42
CA ASP A 684 1.10 3.80 7.02
C ASP A 684 2.24 3.26 6.12
N SER A 685 3.06 2.35 6.64
CA SER A 685 4.09 1.67 5.85
C SER A 685 3.43 0.71 4.83
N PRO A 686 3.70 0.81 3.52
CA PRO A 686 3.14 -0.10 2.53
C PRO A 686 3.68 -1.52 2.71
N ASN A 687 2.88 -2.52 2.32
CA ASN A 687 3.26 -3.94 2.26
C ASN A 687 3.82 -4.55 3.57
N MET A 688 3.40 -4.04 4.74
CA MET A 688 3.81 -4.58 6.05
C MET A 688 3.49 -6.08 6.22
N THR A 689 4.49 -6.82 6.67
CA THR A 689 4.35 -8.21 7.09
C THR A 689 3.75 -8.33 8.50
N MET A 690 3.18 -9.49 8.82
CA MET A 690 2.72 -9.79 10.18
C MET A 690 3.85 -9.71 11.22
N MET A 691 5.09 -10.04 10.83
CA MET A 691 6.25 -9.99 11.71
C MET A 691 6.58 -8.55 12.13
N GLU A 692 6.50 -7.60 11.20
CA GLU A 692 6.68 -6.18 11.50
C GLU A 692 5.52 -5.62 12.34
N ILE A 693 4.27 -5.93 12.00
CA ILE A 693 3.09 -5.51 12.79
C ILE A 693 3.24 -5.99 14.24
N ARG A 694 3.57 -7.27 14.44
CA ARG A 694 3.82 -7.85 15.76
C ARG A 694 5.00 -7.20 16.49
N ALA A 695 6.12 -6.95 15.81
CA ALA A 695 7.30 -6.31 16.40
C ALA A 695 7.03 -4.84 16.79
N LYS A 696 6.28 -4.10 15.96
CA LYS A 696 5.83 -2.72 16.23
C LYS A 696 4.84 -2.69 17.40
N ALA A 697 3.84 -3.57 17.41
CA ALA A 697 2.85 -3.66 18.49
C ALA A 697 3.48 -4.06 19.84
N ARG A 698 4.35 -5.08 19.87
CA ARG A 698 5.12 -5.46 21.08
C ARG A 698 5.94 -4.29 21.63
N ARG A 699 6.61 -3.53 20.75
CA ARG A 699 7.40 -2.36 21.13
C ARG A 699 6.54 -1.22 21.70
N LEU A 700 5.31 -1.06 21.24
CA LEU A 700 4.35 -0.10 21.80
C LEU A 700 3.79 -0.58 23.14
N LYS A 701 3.40 -1.86 23.29
CA LYS A 701 2.96 -2.45 24.57
C LYS A 701 4.01 -2.23 25.67
N GLN A 702 5.28 -2.50 25.38
CA GLN A 702 6.39 -2.32 26.32
C GLN A 702 6.73 -0.85 26.69
N ARG A 703 6.33 0.14 25.89
CA ARG A 703 6.74 1.55 26.06
C ARG A 703 5.63 2.50 26.46
N ASN A 704 4.41 2.18 26.06
CA ASN A 704 3.26 3.08 26.11
C ASN A 704 2.01 2.38 26.66
N ASP A 705 2.13 1.12 27.10
CA ASP A 705 1.01 0.24 27.47
C ASP A 705 -0.14 0.29 26.45
N LEU A 706 0.11 -0.28 25.27
CA LEU A 706 -0.87 -0.41 24.20
C LEU A 706 -2.13 -1.14 24.69
N GLN A 707 -3.30 -0.55 24.43
CA GLN A 707 -4.62 -1.05 24.83
C GLN A 707 -5.54 -1.40 23.65
N LEU A 708 -5.27 -0.90 22.43
CA LEU A 708 -6.05 -1.24 21.23
C LEU A 708 -5.19 -1.31 19.96
N ILE A 709 -5.42 -2.33 19.14
CA ILE A 709 -4.84 -2.45 17.79
C ILE A 709 -5.96 -2.35 16.75
N VAL A 710 -5.77 -1.56 15.70
CA VAL A 710 -6.62 -1.50 14.51
C VAL A 710 -5.79 -1.82 13.26
N VAL A 711 -6.32 -2.66 12.36
CA VAL A 711 -5.69 -3.05 11.09
C VAL A 711 -6.65 -2.78 9.93
N ASP A 712 -6.28 -1.90 9.01
CA ASP A 712 -7.16 -1.35 7.96
C ASP A 712 -6.50 -1.39 6.55
N TYR A 713 -6.81 -2.34 5.67
CA TYR A 713 -7.71 -3.49 5.82
C TYR A 713 -6.96 -4.81 5.56
N MET A 714 -7.37 -5.89 6.24
CA MET A 714 -6.53 -7.09 6.37
C MET A 714 -6.29 -7.85 5.05
N GLN A 715 -7.17 -7.71 4.06
CA GLN A 715 -7.02 -8.32 2.74
C GLN A 715 -5.92 -7.68 1.86
N LEU A 716 -5.20 -6.64 2.32
CA LEU A 716 -3.93 -6.19 1.68
C LEU A 716 -2.68 -6.90 2.22
N MET A 717 -2.77 -7.67 3.30
CA MET A 717 -1.60 -8.33 3.87
C MET A 717 -1.01 -9.38 2.90
N THR A 718 0.31 -9.49 2.89
CA THR A 718 1.08 -10.49 2.12
C THR A 718 1.92 -11.34 3.06
N SER A 719 1.97 -12.65 2.80
CA SER A 719 2.70 -13.61 3.63
C SER A 719 4.19 -13.73 3.28
N GLY A 720 4.62 -13.09 2.17
CA GLY A 720 5.95 -13.26 1.58
C GLY A 720 6.21 -14.66 0.97
N LYS A 721 5.26 -15.58 1.07
CA LYS A 721 5.36 -16.98 0.64
C LYS A 721 4.48 -17.22 -0.59
N LYS A 722 4.86 -18.19 -1.43
CA LYS A 722 3.94 -18.73 -2.45
C LYS A 722 2.95 -19.69 -1.78
N VAL A 723 1.70 -19.25 -1.65
CA VAL A 723 0.58 -20.04 -1.11
C VAL A 723 -0.29 -20.54 -2.28
N GLU A 724 -0.92 -21.71 -2.15
CA GLU A 724 -1.73 -22.30 -3.24
C GLU A 724 -3.08 -21.60 -3.44
N SER A 725 -3.60 -20.92 -2.40
CA SER A 725 -4.87 -20.20 -2.44
C SER A 725 -4.88 -19.03 -1.46
N ARG A 726 -5.43 -17.89 -1.88
CA ARG A 726 -5.62 -16.70 -1.02
C ARG A 726 -6.46 -17.02 0.23
N GLN A 727 -7.35 -18.01 0.16
CA GLN A 727 -8.14 -18.48 1.31
C GLN A 727 -7.26 -19.11 2.40
N GLN A 728 -6.22 -19.85 2.03
CA GLN A 728 -5.24 -20.39 2.99
C GLN A 728 -4.41 -19.26 3.62
N GLU A 729 -4.02 -18.27 2.82
CA GLU A 729 -3.23 -17.13 3.27
C GLU A 729 -4.00 -16.23 4.26
N VAL A 730 -5.25 -15.88 3.94
CA VAL A 730 -6.14 -15.15 4.86
C VAL A 730 -6.43 -15.97 6.13
N SER A 731 -6.46 -17.31 6.03
CA SER A 731 -6.56 -18.18 7.20
C SER A 731 -5.29 -18.21 8.06
N GLU A 732 -4.09 -18.06 7.48
CA GLU A 732 -2.85 -17.89 8.25
C GLU A 732 -2.84 -16.52 8.95
N PHE A 733 -3.23 -15.44 8.27
CA PHE A 733 -3.35 -14.11 8.91
C PHE A 733 -4.40 -14.08 10.02
N SER A 734 -5.59 -14.68 9.80
CA SER A 734 -6.67 -14.79 10.78
C SER A 734 -6.15 -15.34 12.12
N ARG A 735 -5.52 -16.53 12.05
CA ARG A 735 -4.93 -17.19 13.21
C ARG A 735 -3.77 -16.38 13.81
N GLN A 736 -2.92 -15.77 12.99
CA GLN A 736 -1.80 -14.94 13.47
C GLN A 736 -2.28 -13.68 14.19
N LEU A 737 -3.34 -13.01 13.73
CA LEU A 737 -3.95 -11.86 14.41
C LEU A 737 -4.62 -12.27 15.72
N LYS A 738 -5.32 -13.41 15.75
CA LYS A 738 -5.91 -13.94 17.00
C LYS A 738 -4.83 -14.31 18.02
N LEU A 739 -3.70 -14.86 17.57
CA LEU A 739 -2.54 -15.10 18.42
C LEU A 739 -1.90 -13.79 18.88
N LEU A 740 -1.77 -12.77 18.02
CA LEU A 740 -1.25 -11.45 18.37
C LEU A 740 -2.13 -10.72 19.40
N ALA A 741 -3.46 -10.83 19.32
CA ALA A 741 -4.37 -10.26 20.31
C ALA A 741 -4.15 -10.89 21.69
N LYS A 742 -4.04 -12.23 21.75
CA LYS A 742 -3.74 -12.98 22.98
C LYS A 742 -2.35 -12.69 23.54
N GLU A 743 -1.33 -12.75 22.69
CA GLU A 743 0.07 -12.38 23.02
C GLU A 743 0.17 -10.92 23.50
N LEU A 744 -0.67 -10.06 22.93
CA LEU A 744 -1.04 -8.69 23.31
C LEU A 744 -1.47 -8.48 24.76
N GLU A 745 -2.34 -9.39 25.22
CA GLU A 745 -3.45 -9.10 26.14
C GLU A 745 -4.22 -7.82 25.73
N VAL A 746 -4.51 -7.68 24.43
CA VAL A 746 -5.04 -6.46 23.82
C VAL A 746 -6.14 -6.78 22.80
N PRO A 747 -7.29 -6.07 22.79
CA PRO A 747 -8.27 -6.17 21.71
C PRO A 747 -7.68 -5.75 20.36
N LEU A 748 -7.90 -6.59 19.34
CA LEU A 748 -7.47 -6.33 17.97
C LEU A 748 -8.68 -6.23 17.04
N VAL A 749 -8.86 -5.04 16.45
CA VAL A 749 -9.88 -4.74 15.44
C VAL A 749 -9.29 -4.93 14.04
N ALA A 750 -9.77 -5.91 13.30
CA ALA A 750 -9.43 -6.11 11.90
C ALA A 750 -10.59 -5.62 11.00
N ILE A 751 -10.30 -4.67 10.11
CA ILE A 751 -11.27 -4.27 9.09
C ILE A 751 -11.20 -5.24 7.91
N SER A 752 -12.37 -5.68 7.47
CA SER A 752 -12.55 -6.69 6.44
C SER A 752 -13.65 -6.25 5.44
N GLN A 753 -13.52 -6.61 4.17
CA GLN A 753 -14.59 -6.40 3.20
C GLN A 753 -15.54 -7.60 3.15
N LEU A 754 -16.84 -7.35 2.91
CA LEU A 754 -17.85 -8.40 2.73
C LEU A 754 -17.98 -8.82 1.26
N ASN A 755 -18.15 -10.13 1.04
CA ASN A 755 -18.56 -10.66 -0.26
C ASN A 755 -19.98 -10.18 -0.59
N ARG A 756 -20.32 -10.13 -1.88
CA ARG A 756 -21.60 -9.61 -2.39
C ARG A 756 -22.78 -10.60 -2.26
N GLY A 757 -22.68 -11.55 -1.33
CA GLY A 757 -23.76 -12.46 -0.94
C GLY A 757 -25.05 -11.78 -0.46
N PRO A 758 -25.02 -10.61 0.23
CA PRO A 758 -26.24 -9.90 0.60
C PRO A 758 -26.97 -9.31 -0.60
N GLU A 759 -26.26 -8.89 -1.66
CA GLU A 759 -26.84 -8.19 -2.82
C GLU A 759 -27.83 -9.09 -3.59
N GLN A 760 -27.56 -10.40 -3.61
CA GLN A 760 -28.38 -11.41 -4.28
C GLN A 760 -29.59 -11.88 -3.46
N ARG A 761 -29.72 -11.46 -2.19
CA ARG A 761 -30.84 -11.80 -1.31
C ARG A 761 -31.94 -10.75 -1.38
N THR A 762 -33.18 -11.19 -1.15
CA THR A 762 -34.32 -10.28 -0.94
C THR A 762 -34.13 -9.41 0.31
N ASP A 763 -33.52 -9.97 1.36
CA ASP A 763 -32.98 -9.21 2.48
C ASP A 763 -31.50 -8.91 2.24
N LYS A 764 -31.21 -7.65 1.90
CA LYS A 764 -29.88 -7.11 1.60
C LYS A 764 -29.01 -6.92 2.85
N ARG A 765 -29.53 -7.19 4.05
CA ARG A 765 -28.80 -7.11 5.32
C ARG A 765 -27.65 -8.12 5.34
N PRO A 766 -26.43 -7.74 5.76
CA PRO A 766 -25.28 -8.65 5.80
C PRO A 766 -25.39 -9.68 6.93
N MET A 767 -24.82 -10.86 6.70
CA MET A 767 -24.80 -12.02 7.60
C MET A 767 -23.37 -12.61 7.69
N LEU A 768 -23.08 -13.44 8.70
CA LEU A 768 -21.75 -14.07 8.86
C LEU A 768 -21.29 -14.84 7.61
N SER A 769 -22.24 -15.51 6.94
CA SER A 769 -22.03 -16.27 5.70
C SER A 769 -21.49 -15.44 4.52
N ASP A 770 -21.46 -14.10 4.64
CA ASP A 770 -21.00 -13.18 3.61
C ASP A 770 -19.52 -12.80 3.76
N LEU A 771 -18.80 -13.30 4.78
CA LEU A 771 -17.33 -13.25 4.89
C LEU A 771 -16.63 -14.30 3.99
N ARG A 772 -17.23 -14.61 2.83
CA ARG A 772 -17.10 -15.91 2.15
C ARG A 772 -15.86 -16.12 1.26
N GLU A 773 -14.71 -15.60 1.65
CA GLU A 773 -13.41 -16.21 1.31
C GLU A 773 -12.64 -16.69 2.56
N SER A 774 -13.25 -16.51 3.74
CA SER A 774 -12.53 -16.44 5.02
C SER A 774 -13.30 -17.15 6.14
N GLY A 775 -13.69 -18.40 5.96
CA GLY A 775 -14.39 -19.18 7.01
C GLY A 775 -13.58 -19.35 8.32
N SER A 776 -12.27 -19.15 8.24
CA SER A 776 -11.33 -19.01 9.37
C SER A 776 -11.55 -17.71 10.17
N LEU A 777 -11.76 -16.57 9.50
CA LEU A 777 -12.07 -15.29 10.16
C LEU A 777 -13.35 -15.38 11.00
N GLU A 778 -14.39 -16.06 10.49
CA GLU A 778 -15.62 -16.31 11.26
C GLU A 778 -15.34 -17.18 12.50
N GLN A 779 -14.39 -18.13 12.43
CA GLN A 779 -14.07 -19.04 13.53
C GLN A 779 -13.19 -18.38 14.60
N ASP A 780 -12.08 -17.75 14.19
CA ASP A 780 -11.03 -17.19 15.06
C ASP A 780 -11.49 -15.94 15.83
N ALA A 781 -12.36 -15.11 15.24
CA ALA A 781 -12.86 -13.88 15.87
C ALA A 781 -13.83 -14.18 17.02
N ASP A 782 -13.72 -13.44 18.13
CA ASP A 782 -14.68 -13.55 19.25
C ASP A 782 -15.89 -12.62 19.05
N ILE A 783 -15.71 -11.53 18.29
CA ILE A 783 -16.73 -10.55 17.92
C ILE A 783 -16.70 -10.33 16.41
N VAL A 784 -17.87 -10.30 15.77
CA VAL A 784 -18.04 -9.90 14.36
C VAL A 784 -19.16 -8.85 14.28
N LEU A 785 -18.79 -7.66 13.83
CA LEU A 785 -19.66 -6.51 13.57
C LEU A 785 -19.83 -6.33 12.07
N LEU A 786 -21.08 -6.35 11.59
CA LEU A 786 -21.43 -6.15 10.18
C LEU A 786 -22.15 -4.80 10.02
N ILE A 787 -21.61 -3.90 9.20
CA ILE A 787 -22.24 -2.60 8.93
C ILE A 787 -23.33 -2.78 7.88
N ASN A 788 -24.59 -2.58 8.26
CA ASN A 788 -25.67 -2.32 7.32
C ASN A 788 -25.91 -0.81 7.17
N ARG A 789 -26.40 -0.43 5.99
CA ARG A 789 -26.93 0.90 5.69
C ARG A 789 -28.21 0.72 4.87
N PRO A 790 -29.39 1.00 5.44
CA PRO A 790 -30.66 0.93 4.71
C PRO A 790 -30.66 1.92 3.53
N ASP A 791 -30.26 3.17 3.79
CA ASP A 791 -30.17 4.27 2.82
C ASP A 791 -29.23 4.03 1.62
N ALA A 792 -28.22 3.17 1.82
CA ALA A 792 -27.31 2.73 0.75
C ALA A 792 -27.98 1.77 -0.24
N SER A 793 -29.08 1.15 0.18
CA SER A 793 -29.76 0.06 -0.52
C SER A 793 -31.08 0.54 -1.15
N GLU A 794 -31.78 1.46 -0.47
CA GLU A 794 -33.04 2.09 -0.90
C GLU A 794 -33.02 3.58 -0.48
N ARG A 795 -33.22 4.49 -1.44
CA ARG A 795 -32.87 5.91 -1.28
C ARG A 795 -33.90 6.73 -0.50
N ASP A 796 -35.16 6.30 -0.55
CA ASP A 796 -36.28 6.92 0.17
C ASP A 796 -36.62 6.15 1.46
N ASP A 797 -35.68 5.35 1.98
CA ASP A 797 -35.82 4.67 3.27
C ASP A 797 -36.00 5.71 4.39
N PRO A 798 -37.02 5.56 5.27
CA PRO A 798 -37.29 6.51 6.34
C PRO A 798 -36.14 6.65 7.36
N ARG A 799 -35.18 5.72 7.36
CA ARG A 799 -33.97 5.68 8.21
C ARG A 799 -32.76 6.34 7.54
N ALA A 800 -32.97 7.23 6.57
CA ALA A 800 -31.89 7.95 5.89
C ALA A 800 -31.02 8.75 6.87
N GLY A 801 -29.74 8.35 6.99
CA GLY A 801 -28.79 8.88 7.97
C GLY A 801 -28.49 7.93 9.14
N GLU A 802 -29.20 6.80 9.26
CA GLU A 802 -28.89 5.72 10.19
C GLU A 802 -27.99 4.65 9.55
N ALA A 803 -27.30 3.88 10.37
CA ALA A 803 -26.62 2.64 10.01
C ALA A 803 -26.82 1.61 11.12
N ASP A 804 -26.94 0.34 10.75
CA ASP A 804 -27.04 -0.75 11.73
C ASP A 804 -25.64 -1.35 11.95
N LEU A 805 -25.16 -1.33 13.19
CA LEU A 805 -24.01 -2.13 13.65
C LEU A 805 -24.55 -3.48 14.13
N ILE A 806 -24.53 -4.47 13.24
CA ILE A 806 -25.06 -5.81 13.51
C ILE A 806 -23.98 -6.63 14.20
N LEU A 807 -24.12 -6.86 15.49
CA LEU A 807 -23.27 -7.77 16.27
C LEU A 807 -23.66 -9.21 15.93
N ALA A 808 -23.16 -9.69 14.79
CA ALA A 808 -23.56 -10.95 14.17
C ALA A 808 -22.91 -12.17 14.82
N LYS A 809 -21.73 -12.00 15.45
CA LYS A 809 -21.12 -12.97 16.37
C LYS A 809 -20.68 -12.24 17.63
N HIS A 810 -20.99 -12.81 18.79
CA HIS A 810 -20.42 -12.43 20.08
C HIS A 810 -20.20 -13.71 20.87
N ARG A 811 -18.96 -13.94 21.35
CA ARG A 811 -18.59 -15.19 22.04
C ARG A 811 -18.88 -15.17 23.55
N ALA A 812 -18.90 -14.00 24.18
CA ALA A 812 -19.04 -13.82 25.62
C ALA A 812 -20.44 -13.34 26.06
N GLY A 813 -21.31 -12.99 25.12
CA GLY A 813 -22.63 -12.41 25.39
C GLY A 813 -23.58 -12.51 24.19
N PRO A 814 -24.72 -11.80 24.22
CA PRO A 814 -25.73 -11.88 23.17
C PRO A 814 -25.28 -11.22 21.86
N THR A 815 -25.81 -11.72 20.75
CA THR A 815 -25.85 -11.01 19.46
C THR A 815 -26.95 -9.95 19.48
N SER A 816 -26.70 -8.79 18.89
CA SER A 816 -27.64 -7.66 18.87
C SER A 816 -27.55 -6.87 17.55
N THR A 817 -28.31 -5.79 17.43
CA THR A 817 -28.11 -4.79 16.38
C THR A 817 -28.31 -3.41 16.96
N VAL A 818 -27.25 -2.63 16.99
CA VAL A 818 -27.22 -1.25 17.48
C VAL A 818 -27.45 -0.31 16.30
N THR A 819 -28.24 0.75 16.49
CA THR A 819 -28.50 1.74 15.44
C THR A 819 -27.74 3.03 15.75
N VAL A 820 -26.90 3.46 14.81
CA VAL A 820 -26.06 4.67 14.95
C VAL A 820 -26.37 5.67 13.84
N ALA A 821 -26.21 6.96 14.11
CA ALA A 821 -26.23 7.98 13.08
C ALA A 821 -24.91 7.94 12.27
N HIS A 822 -24.99 7.74 10.95
CA HIS A 822 -23.81 7.82 10.08
C HIS A 822 -23.59 9.28 9.63
N GLN A 823 -22.58 9.93 10.19
CA GLN A 823 -22.22 11.32 9.89
C GLN A 823 -20.96 11.37 9.02
N LEU A 824 -21.01 10.67 7.89
CA LEU A 824 -19.86 10.43 7.00
C LEU A 824 -19.26 11.72 6.41
N HIS A 825 -20.03 12.82 6.35
CA HIS A 825 -19.52 14.15 6.01
C HIS A 825 -18.55 14.73 7.08
N TYR A 826 -18.60 14.23 8.32
CA TYR A 826 -17.62 14.43 9.39
C TYR A 826 -16.69 13.21 9.57
N SER A 827 -16.65 12.27 8.62
CA SER A 827 -15.85 11.02 8.69
C SER A 827 -16.14 10.12 9.89
N ARG A 828 -17.36 10.18 10.46
CA ARG A 828 -17.67 9.52 11.74
C ARG A 828 -19.06 8.88 11.76
N PHE A 829 -19.24 7.90 12.62
CA PHE A 829 -20.54 7.49 13.16
C PHE A 829 -20.72 8.11 14.56
N ALA A 830 -21.95 8.11 15.07
CA ALA A 830 -22.29 8.57 16.42
C ALA A 830 -23.57 7.92 16.93
N ASP A 831 -23.74 7.84 18.25
CA ASP A 831 -25.01 7.41 18.84
C ASP A 831 -26.19 8.26 18.37
N LEU A 832 -27.37 7.64 18.28
CA LEU A 832 -28.62 8.37 18.15
C LEU A 832 -28.90 9.14 19.45
N ALA A 833 -29.56 10.30 19.33
CA ALA A 833 -30.02 11.01 20.52
C ALA A 833 -31.19 10.25 21.14
N GLN A 834 -31.00 9.74 22.37
CA GLN A 834 -32.09 9.18 23.17
C GLN A 834 -33.18 10.24 23.38
N ALA A 835 -34.45 9.82 23.33
CA ALA A 835 -35.64 10.66 23.23
C ALA A 835 -36.33 10.94 24.58
#